data_AF-A0AAD7IVQ4-F1
#
_entry.id   AF-A0AAD7IVQ4-F1
#
_cell.length_a   1.000
_cell.length_b   1.000
_cell.length_c   1.000
_cell.angle_alpha   90.00
_cell.angle_beta   90.00
_cell.angle_gamma   90.00
#
_symmetry.space_group_name_H-M   'P 1'
#
loop_
_entity.id
_entity.type
_entity.pdbx_description
1 polymer ?
#
loop_
_entity_poly.entity_id
_entity_poly.type
_entity_poly.pdbx_seq_one_letter_code
_entity_poly.pdbx_strand_id
1 'polypeptide(L)'
;MEALAKSFSELSTNLRVMRVFQEEAAVEGCGYFHRNPRQPLHVLGNIVRVFTVLTMAPLYILIPRVLKQKFSNYVGAGWLVEFATTPDPVLTHALKGGKGEYDSDVNGYYPTWVLSVKIANGRLDSFSQTEFNKKDPVGYTALSYDIDSAAMLFPENERPIRAPRGNPPYSHPDRRKIAKRYLELYCSAERKGDRTEYIWLDEFCIQPQAQWEALDKPQPHWKAFEKAVKSVRKKELGKVADIFSKADQVAVFCSTIGCLHTGINCPWGQRLFTFAEILHAQHVIRLTRVSELVVRVSHDAAHKFRGEMQTNAALANRWHLYAVYQHSVNAGAVSWQMTIHALVVEAILRDEISEFPDHELLGEALNGLLPRRARLQDLGSSGWNDLGWLLELNQGFYNAASLAAVCSIPDDRSVSWLGKPIHPTVGNERLEPLVTAFPVSGYFTAVWKEKEKTSPVTPQKTHSEVRLKAPNPPLTILGQKTIGLRPTPLKRDKDGLYTNEEMKGRKILAQCVVLIITIISLYCLVSGNVVGIVLYWLISVLYCILELLVGTMYLERDGWAWLEDADWGANLENNLGKQDSHLRSLVHWGDQQLIPKWEKPPRRECFSAKLVDLRNKVYTEVIAVARPNAMIPLAVHGSGVTCMLLYRPWEHEDAPSFTATKVGMCNIPPYALAQTIKTGTVCVTSNAEADMTEV
;
A
#
# COMPACT_ATOMS: atom_id res chain seq x y z
N MET A 1 13.32 -18.39 48.60
CA MET A 1 14.75 -18.73 48.40
C MET A 1 15.11 -18.81 46.92
N GLU A 2 14.36 -19.55 46.10
CA GLU A 2 14.61 -19.66 44.64
C GLU A 2 14.64 -18.31 43.90
N ALA A 3 13.65 -17.45 44.12
CA ALA A 3 13.63 -16.10 43.54
C ALA A 3 14.84 -15.24 43.96
N LEU A 4 15.36 -15.45 45.18
CA LEU A 4 16.57 -14.77 45.64
C LEU A 4 17.82 -15.33 44.94
N ALA A 5 17.98 -16.65 44.86
CA ALA A 5 19.09 -17.28 44.16
C ALA A 5 19.15 -16.86 42.68
N LYS A 6 18.00 -16.87 41.98
CA LYS A 6 17.90 -16.41 40.59
C LYS A 6 18.35 -14.95 40.44
N SER A 7 17.87 -14.08 41.32
CA SER A 7 18.24 -12.67 41.31
C SER A 7 19.74 -12.42 41.59
N PHE A 8 20.37 -13.28 42.41
CA PHE A 8 21.81 -13.21 42.70
C PHE A 8 22.67 -13.60 41.52
N SER A 9 22.31 -14.70 40.86
CA SER A 9 22.91 -15.09 39.59
C SER A 9 22.83 -13.95 38.59
N GLU A 10 21.63 -13.38 38.38
CA GLU A 10 21.38 -12.37 37.35
C GLU A 10 22.18 -11.06 37.53
N LEU A 11 22.37 -10.62 38.76
CA LEU A 11 23.23 -9.46 39.05
C LEU A 11 24.70 -9.81 38.81
N SER A 12 25.17 -10.95 39.30
CA SER A 12 26.59 -11.30 39.16
C SER A 12 27.01 -11.43 37.70
N THR A 13 26.11 -11.87 36.82
CA THR A 13 26.39 -12.12 35.41
C THR A 13 26.20 -10.89 34.52
N ASN A 14 25.25 -10.00 34.82
CA ASN A 14 24.89 -8.89 33.93
C ASN A 14 25.25 -7.49 34.47
N LEU A 15 25.75 -7.38 35.71
CA LEU A 15 26.13 -6.09 36.27
C LEU A 15 27.33 -5.49 35.52
N ARG A 16 27.13 -4.30 34.96
CA ARG A 16 28.19 -3.49 34.36
C ARG A 16 28.21 -2.12 34.99
N VAL A 17 29.00 -1.96 36.05
CA VAL A 17 29.06 -0.72 36.84
C VAL A 17 29.35 0.52 35.99
N MET A 18 30.16 0.38 34.93
CA MET A 18 30.48 1.48 34.02
C MET A 18 29.25 2.07 33.31
N ARG A 19 28.17 1.28 33.11
CA ARG A 19 26.92 1.78 32.51
C ARG A 19 26.23 2.86 33.34
N VAL A 20 26.53 2.95 34.63
CA VAL A 20 26.00 4.01 35.48
C VAL A 20 26.46 5.40 35.00
N PHE A 21 27.64 5.48 34.40
CA PHE A 21 28.27 6.71 33.94
C PHE A 21 28.29 6.85 32.42
N GLN A 22 28.53 5.75 31.70
CA GLN A 22 28.68 5.74 30.25
C GLN A 22 27.87 4.60 29.62
N GLU A 23 26.88 4.96 28.82
CA GLU A 23 26.05 4.00 28.09
C GLU A 23 26.65 3.66 26.72
N GLU A 24 26.23 2.54 26.16
CA GLU A 24 26.55 2.16 24.78
C GLU A 24 25.84 3.08 23.77
N ALA A 25 26.48 3.35 22.62
CA ALA A 25 26.06 4.35 21.63
C ALA A 25 24.62 4.22 21.07
N ALA A 26 23.98 3.06 21.22
CA ALA A 26 22.62 2.77 20.75
C ALA A 26 21.56 2.76 21.87
N VAL A 27 21.92 3.14 23.10
CA VAL A 27 21.05 3.09 24.28
C VAL A 27 21.05 4.44 25.01
N GLU A 28 19.88 5.03 25.19
CA GLU A 28 19.66 6.20 26.04
C GLU A 28 19.79 5.84 27.51
N GLY A 29 20.64 6.61 28.17
CA GLY A 29 20.91 6.44 29.59
C GLY A 29 19.83 6.96 30.50
N CYS A 30 19.97 6.60 31.76
CA CYS A 30 19.06 7.00 32.81
C CYS A 30 19.25 8.48 33.27
N GLY A 31 20.05 9.28 32.58
CA GLY A 31 20.38 10.68 32.87
C GLY A 31 19.18 11.62 33.02
N TYR A 32 19.38 12.73 33.75
CA TYR A 32 18.39 13.81 33.84
C TYR A 32 18.36 14.66 32.57
N PHE A 33 19.54 15.02 32.07
CA PHE A 33 19.77 15.75 30.81
C PHE A 33 20.82 15.01 29.97
N HIS A 34 20.92 15.37 28.69
CA HIS A 34 21.84 14.79 27.73
C HIS A 34 21.83 13.24 27.71
N ARG A 35 20.63 12.65 27.55
CA ARG A 35 20.42 11.20 27.70
C ARG A 35 21.05 10.37 26.58
N ASN A 36 21.27 10.97 25.42
CA ASN A 36 21.88 10.31 24.28
C ASN A 36 23.41 10.21 24.51
N PRO A 37 24.00 9.01 24.45
CA PRO A 37 25.43 8.79 24.67
C PRO A 37 26.33 9.50 23.66
N ARG A 38 25.80 9.89 22.49
CA ARG A 38 26.54 10.67 21.48
C ARG A 38 26.69 12.15 21.86
N GLN A 39 25.94 12.63 22.86
CA GLN A 39 26.03 14.03 23.29
C GLN A 39 27.24 14.26 24.21
N PRO A 40 27.98 15.37 24.04
CA PRO A 40 29.26 15.58 24.72
C PRO A 40 29.13 15.64 26.25
N LEU A 41 27.98 16.07 26.76
CA LEU A 41 27.71 16.21 28.20
C LEU A 41 26.99 14.99 28.81
N HIS A 42 26.86 13.87 28.09
CA HIS A 42 26.17 12.68 28.59
C HIS A 42 26.78 12.14 29.90
N VAL A 43 28.10 11.95 29.91
CA VAL A 43 28.82 11.43 31.09
C VAL A 43 28.68 12.38 32.28
N LEU A 44 28.80 13.69 32.04
CA LEU A 44 28.61 14.71 33.07
C LEU A 44 27.18 14.66 33.63
N GLY A 45 26.16 14.52 32.77
CA GLY A 45 24.78 14.37 33.18
C GLY A 45 24.53 13.14 34.05
N ASN A 46 25.21 12.03 33.77
CA ASN A 46 25.16 10.84 34.61
C ASN A 46 25.92 11.02 35.93
N ILE A 47 27.07 11.69 35.95
CA ILE A 47 27.80 12.02 37.18
C ILE A 47 26.93 12.88 38.10
N VAL A 48 26.31 13.94 37.55
CA VAL A 48 25.38 14.80 38.29
C VAL A 48 24.21 13.97 38.83
N ARG A 49 23.60 13.10 38.01
CA ARG A 49 22.53 12.20 38.46
C ARG A 49 22.95 11.36 39.65
N VAL A 50 24.09 10.66 39.56
CA VAL A 50 24.60 9.81 40.64
C VAL A 50 24.86 10.63 41.88
N PHE A 51 25.56 11.76 41.76
CA PHE A 51 25.86 12.64 42.88
C PHE A 51 24.58 13.15 43.56
N THR A 52 23.59 13.63 42.80
CA THR A 52 22.31 14.11 43.34
C THR A 52 21.53 12.98 44.03
N VAL A 53 21.45 11.80 43.42
CA VAL A 53 20.72 10.66 44.00
C VAL A 53 21.36 10.17 45.30
N LEU A 54 22.70 10.11 45.36
CA LEU A 54 23.42 9.65 46.56
C LEU A 54 23.40 10.70 47.69
N THR A 55 23.59 11.98 47.37
CA THR A 55 23.51 13.05 48.38
C THR A 55 22.10 13.20 48.95
N MET A 56 21.07 13.06 48.12
CA MET A 56 19.66 13.17 48.52
C MET A 56 19.03 11.82 48.87
N ALA A 57 19.80 10.74 49.02
CA ALA A 57 19.27 9.38 49.22
C ALA A 57 18.22 9.27 50.34
N PRO A 58 18.42 9.87 51.55
CA PRO A 58 17.44 9.81 52.63
C PRO A 58 16.07 10.39 52.25
N LEU A 59 16.05 11.44 51.43
CA LEU A 59 14.83 12.08 50.93
C LEU A 59 14.28 11.35 49.72
N TYR A 60 15.16 10.87 48.83
CA TYR A 60 14.80 10.21 47.58
C TYR A 60 13.94 8.95 47.80
N ILE A 61 14.24 8.18 48.85
CA ILE A 61 13.50 6.97 49.23
C ILE A 61 12.12 7.31 49.82
N LEU A 62 11.99 8.48 50.46
CA LEU A 62 10.74 8.92 51.09
C LEU A 62 9.71 9.43 50.06
N ILE A 63 10.15 9.87 48.88
CA ILE A 63 9.24 10.38 47.84
C ILE A 63 8.39 9.21 47.28
N PRO A 64 7.06 9.20 47.49
CA PRO A 64 6.18 8.16 46.98
C PRO A 64 6.30 8.02 45.46
N ARG A 65 6.56 6.81 44.96
CA ARG A 65 6.69 6.55 43.51
C ARG A 65 5.47 6.94 42.69
N VAL A 66 4.28 6.84 43.28
CA VAL A 66 3.03 7.26 42.62
C VAL A 66 3.10 8.74 42.23
N LEU A 67 3.78 9.58 43.00
CA LEU A 67 4.03 10.98 42.63
C LEU A 67 5.07 11.08 41.51
N LYS A 68 6.18 10.34 41.57
CA LYS A 68 7.19 10.31 40.49
C LYS A 68 6.59 9.88 39.14
N GLN A 69 5.77 8.83 39.11
CA GLN A 69 5.08 8.37 37.89
C GLN A 69 4.02 9.36 37.41
N LYS A 70 3.22 9.96 38.30
CA LYS A 70 2.22 10.97 37.90
C LYS A 70 2.87 12.22 37.30
N PHE A 71 3.99 12.71 37.85
CA PHE A 71 4.72 13.84 37.28
C PHE A 71 5.34 13.50 35.91
N SER A 72 5.90 12.30 35.74
CA SER A 72 6.44 11.86 34.45
C SER A 72 5.36 11.70 33.37
N ASN A 73 4.19 11.17 33.74
CA ASN A 73 3.09 10.96 32.81
C ASN A 73 2.40 12.28 32.41
N TYR A 74 2.43 13.30 33.28
CA TYR A 74 1.89 14.63 32.97
C TYR A 74 2.71 15.38 31.91
N VAL A 75 4.01 15.10 31.80
CA VAL A 75 4.93 15.73 30.84
C VAL A 75 4.93 14.98 29.49
N GLY A 76 4.51 13.72 29.44
CA GLY A 76 4.49 12.89 28.23
C GLY A 76 3.16 12.87 27.45
N ALA A 77 2.12 13.56 27.93
CA ALA A 77 0.74 13.43 27.45
C ALA A 77 0.40 14.26 26.18
N GLY A 78 1.35 14.44 25.26
CA GLY A 78 1.16 15.23 24.02
C GLY A 78 0.25 14.60 22.96
N TRP A 79 -0.37 13.44 23.23
CA TRP A 79 -1.01 12.60 22.20
C TRP A 79 -2.54 12.54 22.26
N LEU A 80 -3.19 13.21 23.22
CA LEU A 80 -4.59 12.89 23.55
C LEU A 80 -5.66 13.60 22.71
N VAL A 81 -5.31 14.56 21.84
CA VAL A 81 -6.33 15.31 21.09
C VAL A 81 -5.88 15.55 19.63
N GLU A 82 -5.99 14.54 18.79
CA GLU A 82 -6.15 14.76 17.34
C GLU A 82 -7.63 15.00 17.07
N PHE A 83 -7.98 16.21 16.61
CA PHE A 83 -9.34 16.50 16.18
C PHE A 83 -9.66 15.69 14.92
N ALA A 84 -10.83 15.05 14.90
CA ALA A 84 -11.33 14.40 13.70
C ALA A 84 -11.62 15.48 12.65
N THR A 85 -10.71 15.67 11.71
CA THR A 85 -10.98 16.44 10.50
C THR A 85 -11.75 15.55 9.53
N THR A 86 -12.85 16.06 8.98
CA THR A 86 -13.56 15.43 7.87
C THR A 86 -12.90 15.89 6.58
N PRO A 87 -12.13 15.04 5.89
CA PRO A 87 -11.52 15.42 4.63
C PRO A 87 -12.59 15.61 3.54
N ASP A 88 -12.30 16.47 2.56
CA ASP A 88 -13.17 16.67 1.42
C ASP A 88 -13.15 15.43 0.49
N PRO A 89 -14.32 14.93 0.06
CA PRO A 89 -14.40 13.84 -0.92
C PRO A 89 -13.62 14.14 -2.21
N VAL A 90 -12.96 13.14 -2.82
CA VAL A 90 -12.46 13.13 -4.21
C VAL A 90 -13.53 13.64 -5.18
N LEU A 91 -14.79 13.30 -4.94
CA LEU A 91 -15.92 13.70 -5.80
C LEU A 91 -16.33 15.17 -5.69
N THR A 92 -15.74 15.95 -4.77
CA THR A 92 -16.10 17.36 -4.58
C THR A 92 -15.74 18.20 -5.81
N HIS A 93 -14.68 17.81 -6.54
CA HIS A 93 -14.21 18.50 -7.73
C HIS A 93 -13.89 17.52 -8.84
N ALA A 94 -14.60 17.58 -9.96
CA ALA A 94 -14.23 16.80 -11.15
C ALA A 94 -12.84 17.18 -11.64
N LEU A 95 -12.07 16.19 -12.12
CA LEU A 95 -10.71 16.40 -12.64
C LEU A 95 -10.63 17.45 -13.77
N LYS A 96 -11.76 17.69 -14.45
CA LYS A 96 -11.89 18.70 -15.52
C LYS A 96 -12.74 19.92 -15.12
N GLY A 97 -13.08 20.08 -13.83
CA GLY A 97 -13.90 21.17 -13.28
C GLY A 97 -15.37 20.79 -13.08
N GLY A 98 -16.02 21.34 -12.05
CA GLY A 98 -17.39 21.01 -11.65
C GLY A 98 -17.47 20.02 -10.49
N LYS A 99 -18.67 19.55 -10.11
CA LYS A 99 -18.85 18.47 -9.11
C LYS A 99 -18.69 17.10 -9.79
N GLY A 100 -18.04 16.16 -9.12
CA GLY A 100 -18.04 14.76 -9.52
C GLY A 100 -19.44 14.19 -9.37
N GLU A 101 -19.95 13.55 -10.42
CA GLU A 101 -21.27 12.93 -10.40
C GLU A 101 -21.14 11.45 -10.81
N TYR A 102 -22.06 10.65 -10.29
CA TYR A 102 -22.26 9.29 -10.77
C TYR A 102 -22.72 9.30 -12.21
N ASP A 103 -22.33 8.28 -12.96
CA ASP A 103 -23.02 8.01 -14.20
C ASP A 103 -24.48 7.64 -13.91
N SER A 104 -25.41 8.42 -14.46
CA SER A 104 -26.85 8.22 -14.27
C SER A 104 -27.42 7.18 -15.25
N ASP A 105 -26.65 6.78 -16.27
CA ASP A 105 -27.05 5.74 -17.20
C ASP A 105 -26.82 4.35 -16.60
N VAL A 106 -27.79 3.90 -15.80
CA VAL A 106 -27.78 2.57 -15.16
C VAL A 106 -27.69 1.44 -16.19
N ASN A 107 -28.13 1.68 -17.43
CA ASN A 107 -28.09 0.69 -18.50
C ASN A 107 -26.71 0.61 -19.17
N GLY A 108 -25.76 1.48 -18.82
CA GLY A 108 -24.44 1.54 -19.40
C GLY A 108 -24.42 1.92 -20.87
N TYR A 109 -23.24 1.97 -21.46
CA TYR A 109 -23.06 2.45 -22.83
C TYR A 109 -23.39 1.40 -23.89
N TYR A 110 -23.88 1.85 -25.04
CA TYR A 110 -23.94 1.06 -26.27
C TYR A 110 -22.81 1.51 -27.20
N PRO A 111 -22.34 0.65 -28.13
CA PRO A 111 -21.41 1.10 -29.15
C PRO A 111 -22.04 2.23 -29.96
N THR A 112 -21.23 3.19 -30.38
CA THR A 112 -21.70 4.26 -31.28
C THR A 112 -21.91 3.71 -32.70
N TRP A 113 -21.00 2.85 -33.14
CA TRP A 113 -20.96 2.27 -34.47
C TRP A 113 -20.80 0.76 -34.42
N VAL A 114 -21.35 0.08 -35.42
CA VAL A 114 -21.12 -1.35 -35.71
C VAL A 114 -20.84 -1.52 -37.20
N LEU A 115 -20.21 -2.62 -37.58
CA LEU A 115 -19.97 -3.00 -38.97
C LEU A 115 -21.08 -3.93 -39.44
N SER A 116 -21.77 -3.57 -40.51
CA SER A 116 -22.58 -4.50 -41.29
C SER A 116 -21.66 -5.25 -42.24
N VAL A 117 -21.35 -6.50 -41.92
CA VAL A 117 -20.39 -7.34 -42.63
C VAL A 117 -21.12 -8.37 -43.48
N LYS A 118 -20.94 -8.31 -44.80
CA LYS A 118 -21.43 -9.31 -45.75
C LYS A 118 -20.38 -10.39 -45.92
N ILE A 119 -20.77 -11.62 -45.62
CA ILE A 119 -19.94 -12.82 -45.74
C ILE A 119 -20.53 -13.66 -46.87
N ALA A 120 -19.72 -13.97 -47.87
CA ALA A 120 -20.11 -14.83 -49.00
C ALA A 120 -19.08 -15.94 -49.18
N ASN A 121 -19.54 -17.19 -49.36
CA ASN A 121 -18.71 -18.39 -49.50
C ASN A 121 -17.66 -18.54 -48.37
N GLY A 122 -18.03 -18.17 -47.14
CA GLY A 122 -17.12 -18.19 -46.00
C GLY A 122 -15.92 -17.26 -46.17
N ARG A 123 -16.09 -16.13 -46.85
CA ARG A 123 -15.08 -15.07 -46.98
C ARG A 123 -15.74 -13.71 -46.76
N LEU A 124 -14.94 -12.76 -46.28
CA LEU A 124 -15.35 -11.37 -46.22
C LEU A 124 -15.57 -10.86 -47.65
N ASP A 125 -16.82 -10.56 -48.00
CA ASP A 125 -17.17 -9.96 -49.30
C ASP A 125 -17.04 -8.43 -49.21
N SER A 126 -17.76 -7.83 -48.27
CA SER A 126 -17.80 -6.39 -48.07
C SER A 126 -18.19 -6.04 -46.63
N PHE A 127 -17.85 -4.85 -46.17
CA PHE A 127 -18.38 -4.32 -44.91
C PHE A 127 -18.60 -2.81 -45.00
N SER A 128 -19.59 -2.32 -44.26
CA SER A 128 -19.88 -0.89 -44.12
C SER A 128 -20.18 -0.57 -42.66
N GLN A 129 -19.73 0.58 -42.19
CA GLN A 129 -20.07 1.06 -40.85
C GLN A 129 -21.50 1.60 -40.83
N THR A 130 -22.26 1.25 -39.79
CA THR A 130 -23.62 1.73 -39.56
C THR A 130 -23.76 2.21 -38.11
N GLU A 131 -24.54 3.27 -37.90
CA GLU A 131 -24.84 3.78 -36.55
C GLU A 131 -25.66 2.75 -35.77
N PHE A 132 -25.33 2.55 -34.50
CA PHE A 132 -26.05 1.59 -33.67
C PHE A 132 -27.39 2.16 -33.20
N ASN A 133 -28.49 1.52 -33.58
CA ASN A 133 -29.83 1.94 -33.16
C ASN A 133 -30.14 1.45 -31.74
N LYS A 134 -30.19 2.38 -30.78
CA LYS A 134 -30.52 2.06 -29.38
C LYS A 134 -31.98 1.67 -29.16
N LYS A 135 -32.91 2.07 -30.04
CA LYS A 135 -34.35 1.81 -29.88
C LYS A 135 -34.77 0.43 -30.37
N ASP A 136 -34.00 -0.11 -31.32
CA ASP A 136 -34.18 -1.44 -31.88
C ASP A 136 -32.79 -2.08 -32.01
N PRO A 137 -32.22 -2.57 -30.89
CA PRO A 137 -30.85 -3.03 -30.86
C PRO A 137 -30.71 -4.31 -31.67
N VAL A 138 -30.03 -4.20 -32.81
CA VAL A 138 -29.63 -5.37 -33.56
C VAL A 138 -28.50 -6.07 -32.81
N GLY A 139 -28.64 -7.38 -32.64
CA GLY A 139 -27.62 -8.23 -32.05
C GLY A 139 -26.28 -8.13 -32.78
N TYR A 140 -25.16 -8.12 -32.05
CA TYR A 140 -23.83 -8.00 -32.64
C TYR A 140 -22.78 -8.91 -31.97
N THR A 141 -21.77 -9.27 -32.76
CA THR A 141 -20.56 -9.97 -32.30
C THR A 141 -19.49 -8.95 -31.94
N ALA A 142 -18.93 -9.00 -30.73
CA ALA A 142 -17.75 -8.22 -30.38
C ALA A 142 -16.48 -9.03 -30.61
N LEU A 143 -15.55 -8.50 -31.39
CA LEU A 143 -14.26 -9.15 -31.67
C LEU A 143 -13.19 -8.66 -30.69
N SER A 144 -12.63 -9.58 -29.90
CA SER A 144 -11.50 -9.32 -29.00
C SER A 144 -10.25 -10.06 -29.45
N TYR A 145 -9.12 -9.35 -29.46
CA TYR A 145 -7.83 -9.89 -29.85
C TYR A 145 -6.69 -9.10 -29.21
N ASP A 146 -5.59 -9.79 -28.93
CA ASP A 146 -4.33 -9.12 -28.66
C ASP A 146 -3.72 -8.58 -29.97
N ILE A 147 -3.31 -7.32 -29.99
CA ILE A 147 -2.88 -6.67 -31.24
C ILE A 147 -1.58 -7.24 -31.77
N ASP A 148 -0.63 -7.56 -30.88
CA ASP A 148 0.62 -8.24 -31.23
C ASP A 148 0.32 -9.64 -31.78
N SER A 149 -0.66 -10.33 -31.18
CA SER A 149 -1.13 -11.63 -31.66
C SER A 149 -1.75 -11.55 -33.07
N ALA A 150 -2.60 -10.56 -33.33
CA ALA A 150 -3.22 -10.39 -34.65
C ALA A 150 -2.21 -9.92 -35.70
N ALA A 151 -1.17 -9.17 -35.33
CA ALA A 151 -0.07 -8.82 -36.22
C ALA A 151 0.69 -10.05 -36.76
N MET A 152 0.68 -11.18 -36.02
CA MET A 152 1.27 -12.44 -36.50
C MET A 152 0.48 -13.11 -37.64
N LEU A 153 -0.72 -12.63 -37.97
CA LEU A 153 -1.50 -13.11 -39.12
C LEU A 153 -0.98 -12.62 -40.47
N PHE A 154 -0.02 -11.68 -40.45
CA PHE A 154 0.66 -11.21 -41.63
C PHE A 154 1.90 -12.06 -41.92
N PRO A 155 2.17 -12.34 -43.22
CA PRO A 155 3.47 -12.83 -43.67
C PRO A 155 4.60 -11.93 -43.13
N GLU A 156 5.77 -12.50 -42.81
CA GLU A 156 6.86 -11.74 -42.16
C GLU A 156 7.28 -10.47 -42.91
N ASN A 157 7.27 -10.52 -44.23
CA ASN A 157 7.59 -9.41 -45.14
C ASN A 157 6.51 -8.32 -45.21
N GLU A 158 5.30 -8.58 -44.70
CA GLU A 158 4.15 -7.66 -44.71
C GLU A 158 3.72 -7.24 -43.30
N ARG A 159 4.44 -7.69 -42.27
CA ARG A 159 4.12 -7.37 -40.88
C ARG A 159 4.23 -5.86 -40.65
N PRO A 160 3.22 -5.23 -40.04
CA PRO A 160 3.31 -3.84 -39.64
C PRO A 160 4.52 -3.61 -38.71
N ILE A 161 5.27 -2.54 -38.97
CA ILE A 161 6.51 -2.25 -38.24
C ILE A 161 6.14 -1.69 -36.86
N ARG A 162 6.67 -2.32 -35.81
CA ARG A 162 6.51 -1.86 -34.44
C ARG A 162 7.35 -0.60 -34.20
N ALA A 163 6.75 0.45 -33.65
CA ALA A 163 7.49 1.64 -33.24
C ALA A 163 8.41 1.32 -32.04
N PRO A 164 9.65 1.84 -31.99
CA PRO A 164 10.50 1.72 -30.81
C PRO A 164 9.93 2.52 -29.62
N ARG A 165 10.17 2.01 -28.40
CA ARG A 165 9.71 2.48 -27.06
C ARG A 165 9.18 3.92 -26.98
N GLY A 166 8.04 4.10 -26.30
CA GLY A 166 7.55 5.39 -25.80
C GLY A 166 6.39 6.03 -26.58
N ASN A 167 5.84 5.33 -27.58
CA ASN A 167 4.64 5.70 -28.34
C ASN A 167 3.84 4.43 -28.66
N PRO A 168 2.53 4.52 -28.98
CA PRO A 168 1.73 3.33 -29.26
C PRO A 168 2.45 2.43 -30.28
N PRO A 169 2.51 1.10 -30.03
CA PRO A 169 3.39 0.19 -30.76
C PRO A 169 3.10 0.13 -32.27
N TYR A 170 1.90 0.54 -32.67
CA TYR A 170 1.42 0.58 -34.05
C TYR A 170 0.73 1.91 -34.33
N SER A 171 0.96 2.46 -35.53
CA SER A 171 0.22 3.63 -36.01
C SER A 171 -1.26 3.29 -36.22
N HIS A 172 -2.15 4.27 -36.19
CA HIS A 172 -3.58 4.02 -36.43
C HIS A 172 -3.88 3.27 -37.76
N PRO A 173 -3.26 3.62 -38.91
CA PRO A 173 -3.37 2.83 -40.13
C PRO A 173 -2.93 1.36 -39.97
N ASP A 174 -1.85 1.11 -39.24
CA ASP A 174 -1.37 -0.25 -38.98
C ASP A 174 -2.35 -1.03 -38.11
N ARG A 175 -2.89 -0.41 -37.05
CA ARG A 175 -3.90 -1.04 -36.20
C ARG A 175 -5.16 -1.39 -37.00
N ARG A 176 -5.62 -0.51 -37.90
CA ARG A 176 -6.74 -0.81 -38.82
C ARG A 176 -6.44 -1.96 -39.77
N LYS A 177 -5.23 -2.01 -40.35
CA LYS A 177 -4.82 -3.15 -41.18
C LYS A 177 -4.87 -4.45 -40.38
N ILE A 178 -4.35 -4.44 -39.14
CA ILE A 178 -4.38 -5.60 -38.24
C ILE A 178 -5.81 -6.02 -37.91
N ALA A 179 -6.67 -5.06 -37.54
CA ALA A 179 -8.08 -5.29 -37.27
C ALA A 179 -8.80 -5.91 -38.49
N LYS A 180 -8.53 -5.38 -39.70
CA LYS A 180 -9.07 -5.94 -40.95
C LYS A 180 -8.66 -7.39 -41.15
N ARG A 181 -7.38 -7.68 -40.94
CA ARG A 181 -6.85 -9.04 -41.10
C ARG A 181 -7.48 -10.01 -40.12
N TYR A 182 -7.73 -9.55 -38.90
CA TYR A 182 -8.46 -10.34 -37.91
C TYR A 182 -9.93 -10.57 -38.32
N LEU A 183 -10.61 -9.54 -38.86
CA LEU A 183 -11.97 -9.68 -39.38
C LEU A 183 -12.05 -10.70 -40.52
N GLU A 184 -11.11 -10.67 -41.47
CA GLU A 184 -11.01 -11.65 -42.56
C GLU A 184 -10.82 -13.09 -42.02
N LEU A 185 -10.00 -13.24 -40.98
CA LEU A 185 -9.78 -14.52 -40.32
C LEU A 185 -11.07 -15.03 -39.66
N TYR A 186 -11.78 -14.18 -38.91
CA TYR A 186 -13.05 -14.54 -38.28
C TYR A 186 -14.08 -14.99 -39.34
N CYS A 187 -14.27 -14.19 -40.40
CA CYS A 187 -15.23 -14.51 -41.46
C CYS A 187 -14.89 -15.81 -42.19
N SER A 188 -13.60 -16.13 -42.35
CA SER A 188 -13.15 -17.35 -43.02
C SER A 188 -13.16 -18.60 -42.13
N ALA A 189 -12.99 -18.42 -40.82
CA ALA A 189 -13.07 -19.50 -39.86
C ALA A 189 -14.54 -19.94 -39.65
N GLU A 190 -15.48 -19.01 -39.66
CA GLU A 190 -16.89 -19.28 -39.39
C GLU A 190 -17.67 -19.65 -40.67
N ARG A 191 -17.68 -20.95 -40.98
CA ARG A 191 -18.35 -21.54 -42.17
C ARG A 191 -19.88 -21.64 -42.05
N LYS A 192 -20.55 -20.62 -41.53
CA LYS A 192 -21.99 -20.46 -41.78
C LYS A 192 -22.11 -19.86 -43.19
N GLY A 193 -23.11 -20.27 -43.98
CA GLY A 193 -23.26 -19.83 -45.37
C GLY A 193 -23.39 -18.30 -45.54
N ASP A 194 -23.77 -17.87 -46.73
CA ASP A 194 -23.87 -16.45 -47.06
C ASP A 194 -24.81 -15.71 -46.09
N ARG A 195 -24.30 -14.64 -45.47
CA ARG A 195 -25.00 -13.93 -44.39
C ARG A 195 -24.51 -12.51 -44.21
N THR A 196 -25.34 -11.70 -43.56
CA THR A 196 -24.93 -10.38 -43.06
C THR A 196 -24.88 -10.44 -41.53
N GLU A 197 -23.75 -10.09 -40.94
CA GLU A 197 -23.56 -10.01 -39.49
C GLU A 197 -23.23 -8.59 -39.06
N TYR A 198 -23.66 -8.22 -37.86
CA TYR A 198 -23.25 -6.98 -37.22
C TYR A 198 -22.08 -7.26 -36.29
N ILE A 199 -20.98 -6.54 -36.48
CA ILE A 199 -19.72 -6.76 -35.76
C ILE A 199 -19.24 -5.47 -35.13
N TRP A 200 -18.92 -5.52 -33.84
CA TRP A 200 -18.14 -4.48 -33.18
C TRP A 200 -16.66 -4.85 -33.20
N LEU A 201 -15.86 -3.97 -33.80
CA LEU A 201 -14.41 -4.10 -33.90
C LEU A 201 -13.79 -2.72 -33.70
N ASP A 202 -13.07 -2.57 -32.60
CA ASP A 202 -12.53 -1.31 -32.08
C ASP A 202 -12.04 -0.32 -33.16
N GLU A 203 -10.97 -0.62 -33.91
CA GLU A 203 -10.33 0.31 -34.86
C GLU A 203 -11.24 0.74 -36.02
N PHE A 204 -12.38 0.08 -36.21
CA PHE A 204 -13.39 0.42 -37.19
C PHE A 204 -14.69 0.97 -36.60
N CYS A 205 -14.97 0.76 -35.32
CA CYS A 205 -16.20 1.21 -34.65
C CYS A 205 -15.98 2.43 -33.74
N ILE A 206 -14.75 2.93 -33.64
CA ILE A 206 -14.42 4.10 -32.80
C ILE A 206 -14.79 5.44 -33.48
N GLN A 207 -14.73 5.54 -34.82
CA GLN A 207 -14.91 6.81 -35.55
C GLN A 207 -15.67 6.63 -36.88
N PRO A 208 -16.32 7.69 -37.42
CA PRO A 208 -17.09 7.59 -38.67
C PRO A 208 -16.28 7.15 -39.89
N GLN A 209 -16.91 6.33 -40.74
CA GLN A 209 -16.39 5.88 -42.03
C GLN A 209 -16.07 7.03 -43.01
N ALA A 210 -16.60 8.24 -42.87
CA ALA A 210 -16.12 9.34 -43.72
C ALA A 210 -14.67 9.75 -43.38
N GLN A 211 -14.28 9.63 -42.10
CA GLN A 211 -13.00 10.13 -41.60
C GLN A 211 -11.86 9.15 -41.87
N TRP A 212 -12.15 7.85 -41.90
CA TRP A 212 -11.15 6.81 -42.08
C TRP A 212 -10.63 6.70 -43.54
N GLU A 213 -11.35 7.26 -44.51
CA GLU A 213 -11.18 7.15 -45.96
C GLU A 213 -10.39 8.36 -46.46
N ALA A 214 -10.57 9.48 -45.77
CA ALA A 214 -9.74 10.67 -45.91
C ALA A 214 -8.27 10.45 -45.46
N LEU A 215 -8.01 9.39 -44.67
CA LEU A 215 -6.70 9.09 -44.06
C LEU A 215 -5.78 8.21 -44.89
N ASP A 216 -6.30 7.45 -45.84
CA ASP A 216 -5.47 6.64 -46.74
C ASP A 216 -4.70 7.54 -47.74
N LYS A 217 -4.90 8.86 -47.67
CA LYS A 217 -4.14 9.88 -48.40
C LYS A 217 -3.07 10.49 -47.48
N PRO A 218 -1.79 10.57 -47.89
CA PRO A 218 -0.72 11.17 -47.08
C PRO A 218 -1.01 12.66 -46.85
N GLN A 219 -1.23 13.07 -45.60
CA GLN A 219 -1.49 14.47 -45.24
C GLN A 219 -0.40 15.06 -44.33
N PRO A 220 -0.05 16.35 -44.51
CA PRO A 220 1.05 17.01 -43.78
C PRO A 220 0.79 17.24 -42.27
N HIS A 221 -0.41 16.93 -41.75
CA HIS A 221 -0.81 17.20 -40.35
C HIS A 221 -1.19 15.94 -39.55
N TRP A 222 -0.66 14.76 -39.93
CA TRP A 222 -1.00 13.46 -39.34
C TRP A 222 -0.90 13.39 -37.80
N LYS A 223 0.02 14.12 -37.15
CA LYS A 223 0.17 14.15 -35.69
C LYS A 223 -1.03 14.79 -34.96
N ALA A 224 -1.59 15.87 -35.51
CA ALA A 224 -2.76 16.53 -34.92
C ALA A 224 -4.00 15.63 -35.02
N PHE A 225 -4.09 14.90 -36.14
CA PHE A 225 -5.13 13.90 -36.35
C PHE A 225 -4.97 12.71 -35.40
N GLU A 226 -3.77 12.15 -35.25
CA GLU A 226 -3.52 11.03 -34.33
C GLU A 226 -3.90 11.40 -32.88
N LYS A 227 -3.64 12.65 -32.46
CA LYS A 227 -4.09 13.17 -31.17
C LYS A 227 -5.62 13.21 -31.05
N ALA A 228 -6.33 13.61 -32.11
CA ALA A 228 -7.79 13.62 -32.13
C ALA A 228 -8.36 12.18 -32.04
N VAL A 229 -7.84 11.26 -32.85
CA VAL A 229 -8.24 9.84 -32.79
C VAL A 229 -7.94 9.21 -31.45
N LYS A 230 -6.77 9.51 -30.85
CA LYS A 230 -6.43 9.02 -29.52
C LYS A 230 -7.48 9.43 -28.48
N SER A 231 -8.00 10.66 -28.55
CA SER A 231 -9.03 11.13 -27.63
C SER A 231 -10.38 10.41 -27.82
N VAL A 232 -10.79 10.15 -29.06
CA VAL A 232 -12.02 9.42 -29.37
C VAL A 232 -11.89 7.94 -28.98
N ARG A 233 -10.76 7.31 -29.33
CA ARG A 233 -10.42 5.95 -28.91
C ARG A 233 -10.46 5.81 -27.40
N LYS A 234 -9.87 6.75 -26.65
CA LYS A 234 -9.91 6.74 -25.19
C LYS A 234 -11.34 6.74 -24.64
N LYS A 235 -12.20 7.60 -25.21
CA LYS A 235 -13.63 7.66 -24.84
C LYS A 235 -14.39 6.37 -25.14
N GLU A 236 -14.15 5.75 -26.30
CA GLU A 236 -14.80 4.47 -26.67
C GLU A 236 -14.23 3.29 -25.89
N LEU A 237 -12.93 3.28 -25.59
CA LEU A 237 -12.31 2.25 -24.75
C LEU A 237 -12.86 2.26 -23.32
N GLY A 238 -13.20 3.43 -22.79
CA GLY A 238 -13.94 3.54 -21.52
C GLY A 238 -15.32 2.89 -21.52
N LYS A 239 -15.88 2.57 -22.69
CA LYS A 239 -17.16 1.87 -22.84
C LYS A 239 -17.00 0.35 -23.05
N VAL A 240 -15.78 -0.17 -23.17
CA VAL A 240 -15.53 -1.56 -23.59
C VAL A 240 -16.27 -2.57 -22.74
N ALA A 241 -16.26 -2.42 -21.41
CA ALA A 241 -16.98 -3.33 -20.52
C ALA A 241 -18.48 -3.41 -20.86
N ASP A 242 -19.11 -2.27 -21.13
CA ASP A 242 -20.53 -2.23 -21.48
C ASP A 242 -20.79 -2.77 -22.89
N ILE A 243 -19.95 -2.39 -23.86
CA ILE A 243 -20.05 -2.86 -25.24
C ILE A 243 -19.95 -4.38 -25.29
N PHE A 244 -19.01 -4.98 -24.58
CA PHE A 244 -18.86 -6.44 -24.57
C PHE A 244 -19.94 -7.14 -23.75
N SER A 245 -20.41 -6.53 -22.64
CA SER A 245 -21.51 -7.10 -21.85
C SER A 245 -22.84 -7.21 -22.61
N LYS A 246 -23.05 -6.31 -23.59
CA LYS A 246 -24.26 -6.26 -24.41
C LYS A 246 -24.13 -6.96 -25.76
N ALA A 247 -22.95 -7.46 -26.10
CA ALA A 247 -22.76 -8.26 -27.29
C ALA A 247 -23.45 -9.62 -27.11
N ASP A 248 -24.08 -10.12 -28.17
CA ASP A 248 -24.69 -11.46 -28.15
C ASP A 248 -23.62 -12.54 -27.98
N GLN A 249 -22.46 -12.29 -28.59
CA GLN A 249 -21.33 -13.19 -28.59
C GLN A 249 -20.00 -12.42 -28.68
N VAL A 250 -18.99 -12.96 -28.01
CA VAL A 250 -17.64 -12.42 -27.99
C VAL A 250 -16.68 -13.40 -28.65
N ALA A 251 -16.03 -12.99 -29.73
CA ALA A 251 -15.02 -13.81 -30.38
C ALA A 251 -13.62 -13.47 -29.87
N VAL A 252 -12.88 -14.47 -29.41
CA VAL A 252 -11.55 -14.31 -28.80
C VAL A 252 -10.47 -14.99 -29.64
N PHE A 253 -9.33 -14.31 -29.75
CA PHE A 253 -8.18 -14.79 -30.53
C PHE A 253 -6.84 -14.43 -29.88
N CYS A 254 -5.87 -15.33 -30.03
CA CYS A 254 -4.45 -15.09 -29.77
C CYS A 254 -3.56 -15.84 -30.76
N SER A 255 -2.28 -15.48 -30.80
CA SER A 255 -1.32 -16.04 -31.74
C SER A 255 -0.78 -17.42 -31.35
N THR A 256 -0.95 -17.87 -30.11
CA THR A 256 -0.38 -19.14 -29.67
C THR A 256 -1.12 -20.33 -30.32
N ILE A 257 -0.39 -21.16 -31.06
CA ILE A 257 -0.93 -22.38 -31.69
C ILE A 257 -1.43 -23.32 -30.60
N GLY A 258 -2.65 -23.85 -30.78
CA GLY A 258 -3.30 -24.75 -29.82
C GLY A 258 -3.82 -24.06 -28.56
N CYS A 259 -3.75 -22.74 -28.43
CA CYS A 259 -4.25 -22.05 -27.25
C CYS A 259 -5.78 -22.10 -27.16
N LEU A 260 -6.28 -22.57 -26.02
CA LEU A 260 -7.71 -22.62 -25.70
C LEU A 260 -8.23 -21.29 -25.12
N HIS A 261 -7.36 -20.29 -24.99
CA HIS A 261 -7.61 -18.97 -24.41
C HIS A 261 -8.01 -18.94 -22.93
N THR A 262 -8.15 -20.11 -22.30
CA THR A 262 -8.51 -20.25 -20.89
C THR A 262 -7.32 -20.35 -19.94
N GLY A 263 -6.10 -20.53 -20.47
CA GLY A 263 -4.88 -20.67 -19.68
C GLY A 263 -4.28 -19.34 -19.23
N ILE A 264 -3.55 -19.36 -18.11
CA ILE A 264 -2.90 -18.17 -17.51
C ILE A 264 -1.81 -17.53 -18.38
N ASN A 265 -1.25 -18.28 -19.32
CA ASN A 265 -0.18 -17.85 -20.22
C ASN A 265 -0.71 -17.41 -21.60
N CYS A 266 -2.03 -17.30 -21.76
CA CYS A 266 -2.62 -16.80 -22.99
C CYS A 266 -2.25 -15.30 -23.16
N PRO A 267 -1.62 -14.88 -24.27
CA PRO A 267 -1.30 -13.46 -24.51
C PRO A 267 -2.54 -12.56 -24.44
N TRP A 268 -3.64 -13.01 -25.05
CA TRP A 268 -4.94 -12.33 -24.93
C TRP A 268 -5.44 -12.29 -23.49
N GLY A 269 -5.25 -13.38 -22.73
CA GLY A 269 -5.69 -13.52 -21.35
C GLY A 269 -5.02 -12.56 -20.37
N GLN A 270 -3.83 -12.06 -20.69
CA GLN A 270 -3.01 -11.21 -19.83
C GLN A 270 -3.22 -9.71 -20.07
N ARG A 271 -4.01 -9.31 -21.07
CA ARG A 271 -4.30 -7.89 -21.35
C ARG A 271 -5.13 -7.25 -20.23
N LEU A 272 -4.95 -5.94 -20.07
CA LEU A 272 -5.71 -5.11 -19.13
C LEU A 272 -7.23 -5.20 -19.39
N PHE A 273 -7.66 -5.11 -20.65
CA PHE A 273 -9.08 -5.08 -21.04
C PHE A 273 -9.78 -6.44 -21.05
N THR A 274 -9.07 -7.56 -20.94
CA THR A 274 -9.68 -8.90 -21.05
C THR A 274 -10.82 -9.12 -20.06
N PHE A 275 -10.72 -8.57 -18.86
CA PHE A 275 -11.81 -8.63 -17.88
C PHE A 275 -13.06 -7.93 -18.40
N ALA A 276 -12.93 -6.70 -18.90
CA ALA A 276 -14.02 -5.94 -19.50
C ALA A 276 -14.67 -6.70 -20.67
N GLU A 277 -13.88 -7.44 -21.44
CA GLU A 277 -14.34 -8.14 -22.63
C GLU A 277 -15.10 -9.45 -22.34
N ILE A 278 -14.78 -10.17 -21.26
CA ILE A 278 -15.28 -11.55 -21.05
C ILE A 278 -16.15 -11.74 -19.80
N LEU A 279 -16.02 -10.89 -18.78
CA LEU A 279 -16.62 -11.13 -17.47
C LEU A 279 -18.15 -11.23 -17.54
N HIS A 280 -18.76 -10.41 -18.39
CA HIS A 280 -20.21 -10.34 -18.59
C HIS A 280 -20.69 -10.91 -19.93
N ALA A 281 -19.80 -11.50 -20.73
CA ALA A 281 -20.17 -12.11 -22.00
C ALA A 281 -21.21 -13.23 -21.80
N GLN A 282 -22.15 -13.37 -22.74
CA GLN A 282 -23.17 -14.44 -22.73
C GLN A 282 -22.69 -15.68 -23.47
N HIS A 283 -22.10 -15.49 -24.65
CA HIS A 283 -21.53 -16.53 -25.49
C HIS A 283 -20.11 -16.18 -25.92
N VAL A 284 -19.25 -17.21 -26.05
CA VAL A 284 -17.85 -17.05 -26.46
C VAL A 284 -17.58 -17.89 -27.70
N ILE A 285 -17.02 -17.25 -28.72
CA ILE A 285 -16.46 -17.91 -29.90
C ILE A 285 -14.94 -17.97 -29.72
N ARG A 286 -14.39 -19.17 -29.60
CA ARG A 286 -12.93 -19.37 -29.55
C ARG A 286 -12.39 -19.60 -30.94
N LEU A 287 -11.45 -18.75 -31.34
CA LEU A 287 -10.65 -18.92 -32.55
C LEU A 287 -9.29 -19.51 -32.16
N THR A 288 -9.15 -20.83 -32.24
CA THR A 288 -7.91 -21.54 -31.89
C THR A 288 -7.07 -21.81 -33.14
N ARG A 289 -5.85 -21.30 -33.19
CA ARG A 289 -4.90 -21.62 -34.27
C ARG A 289 -4.51 -23.09 -34.21
N VAL A 290 -4.67 -23.80 -35.31
CA VAL A 290 -4.19 -25.19 -35.51
C VAL A 290 -2.84 -25.18 -36.20
N SER A 291 -2.63 -24.24 -37.13
CA SER A 291 -1.36 -23.95 -37.77
C SER A 291 -1.25 -22.43 -38.01
N GLU A 292 -0.26 -21.98 -38.78
CA GLU A 292 -0.03 -20.55 -38.98
C GLU A 292 -1.24 -19.80 -39.53
N LEU A 293 -1.97 -20.38 -40.48
CA LEU A 293 -3.10 -19.73 -41.16
C LEU A 293 -4.42 -20.47 -40.98
N VAL A 294 -4.41 -21.61 -40.28
CA VAL A 294 -5.62 -22.43 -40.06
C VAL A 294 -6.11 -22.22 -38.64
N VAL A 295 -7.38 -21.82 -38.54
CA VAL A 295 -8.08 -21.61 -37.26
C VAL A 295 -9.27 -22.55 -37.16
N ARG A 296 -9.42 -23.16 -35.98
CA ARG A 296 -10.61 -23.90 -35.59
C ARG A 296 -11.52 -23.00 -34.77
N VAL A 297 -12.80 -22.96 -35.14
CA VAL A 297 -13.84 -22.26 -34.37
C VAL A 297 -14.49 -23.23 -33.40
N SER A 298 -14.68 -22.79 -32.16
CA SER A 298 -15.55 -23.48 -31.19
C SER A 298 -16.45 -22.47 -30.49
N HIS A 299 -17.70 -22.86 -30.26
CA HIS A 299 -18.68 -22.04 -29.56
C HIS A 299 -18.88 -22.62 -28.16
N ASP A 300 -18.78 -21.75 -27.15
CA ASP A 300 -18.97 -22.13 -25.76
C ASP A 300 -19.96 -21.19 -25.08
N ALA A 301 -20.76 -21.75 -24.18
CA ALA A 301 -21.49 -20.91 -23.23
C ALA A 301 -20.48 -20.19 -22.33
N ALA A 302 -20.66 -18.89 -22.11
CA ALA A 302 -19.62 -18.09 -21.46
C ALA A 302 -19.36 -18.51 -20.01
N HIS A 303 -20.37 -19.01 -19.29
CA HIS A 303 -20.18 -19.55 -17.94
C HIS A 303 -19.23 -20.76 -17.93
N LYS A 304 -19.28 -21.62 -18.95
CA LYS A 304 -18.38 -22.77 -19.10
C LYS A 304 -16.95 -22.30 -19.41
N PHE A 305 -16.81 -21.36 -20.34
CA PHE A 305 -15.51 -20.77 -20.68
C PHE A 305 -14.86 -20.12 -19.45
N ARG A 306 -15.61 -19.31 -18.69
CA ARG A 306 -15.12 -18.71 -17.43
C ARG A 306 -14.85 -19.74 -16.34
N GLY A 307 -15.61 -20.84 -16.27
CA GLY A 307 -15.33 -21.97 -15.37
C GLY A 307 -14.02 -22.68 -15.69
N GLU A 308 -13.68 -22.85 -16.98
CA GLU A 308 -12.36 -23.34 -17.40
C GLU A 308 -11.24 -22.37 -17.00
N MET A 309 -11.44 -21.05 -17.19
CA MET A 309 -10.49 -20.03 -16.72
C MET A 309 -10.31 -20.05 -15.20
N GLN A 310 -11.40 -20.17 -14.46
CA GLN A 310 -11.40 -20.30 -13.00
C GLN A 310 -10.59 -21.53 -12.56
N THR A 311 -10.80 -22.68 -13.21
CA THR A 311 -10.09 -23.92 -12.91
C THR A 311 -8.59 -23.77 -13.18
N ASN A 312 -8.22 -23.19 -14.32
CA ASN A 312 -6.81 -22.92 -14.64
C ASN A 312 -6.16 -21.92 -13.68
N ALA A 313 -6.91 -20.91 -13.22
CA ALA A 313 -6.43 -19.97 -12.20
C ALA A 313 -6.16 -20.68 -10.87
N ALA A 314 -7.03 -21.60 -10.45
CA ALA A 314 -6.82 -22.42 -9.25
C ALA A 314 -5.59 -23.33 -9.38
N LEU A 315 -5.43 -24.02 -10.52
CA LEU A 315 -4.26 -24.87 -10.78
C LEU A 315 -2.94 -24.09 -10.75
N ALA A 316 -2.98 -22.82 -11.15
CA ALA A 316 -1.84 -21.92 -11.13
C ALA A 316 -1.67 -21.14 -9.81
N ASN A 317 -2.48 -21.42 -8.78
CA ASN A 317 -2.52 -20.67 -7.51
C ASN A 317 -2.75 -19.15 -7.68
N ARG A 318 -3.47 -18.74 -8.73
CA ARG A 318 -3.84 -17.35 -9.00
C ARG A 318 -5.16 -17.01 -8.31
N TRP A 319 -5.14 -16.86 -6.99
CA TRP A 319 -6.34 -16.76 -6.15
C TRP A 319 -7.22 -15.54 -6.43
N HIS A 320 -6.64 -14.38 -6.76
CA HIS A 320 -7.42 -13.21 -7.16
C HIS A 320 -8.13 -13.44 -8.49
N LEU A 321 -7.43 -13.97 -9.50
CA LEU A 321 -8.04 -14.34 -10.78
C LEU A 321 -9.16 -15.39 -10.61
N TYR A 322 -8.95 -16.37 -9.73
CA TYR A 322 -9.98 -17.33 -9.35
C TYR A 322 -11.21 -16.64 -8.74
N ALA A 323 -11.03 -15.71 -7.80
CA ALA A 323 -12.12 -14.98 -7.15
C ALA A 323 -12.93 -14.12 -8.14
N VAL A 324 -12.25 -13.47 -9.10
CA VAL A 324 -12.91 -12.70 -10.17
C VAL A 324 -13.83 -13.60 -11.00
N TYR A 325 -13.33 -14.75 -11.46
CA TYR A 325 -14.15 -15.67 -12.26
C TYR A 325 -15.23 -16.36 -11.42
N GLN A 326 -14.96 -16.68 -10.16
CA GLN A 326 -15.96 -17.22 -9.25
C GLN A 326 -17.13 -16.26 -9.08
N HIS A 327 -16.86 -14.96 -8.89
CA HIS A 327 -17.91 -13.94 -8.83
C HIS A 327 -18.69 -13.85 -10.17
N SER A 328 -18.01 -13.94 -11.31
CA SER A 328 -18.65 -13.89 -12.62
C SER A 328 -19.57 -15.09 -12.94
N VAL A 329 -19.30 -16.25 -12.33
CA VAL A 329 -20.08 -17.49 -12.53
C VAL A 329 -21.13 -17.64 -11.44
N ASN A 330 -20.82 -17.21 -10.22
CA ASN A 330 -21.68 -17.28 -9.04
C ASN A 330 -21.46 -16.05 -8.15
N ALA A 331 -22.16 -14.96 -8.48
CA ALA A 331 -22.05 -13.67 -7.80
C ALA A 331 -22.39 -13.73 -6.29
N GLY A 332 -23.10 -14.76 -5.83
CA GLY A 332 -23.43 -14.95 -4.42
C GLY A 332 -22.31 -15.56 -3.57
N ALA A 333 -21.30 -16.19 -4.19
CA ALA A 333 -20.25 -16.90 -3.47
C ALA A 333 -19.10 -16.00 -2.99
N VAL A 334 -18.88 -14.85 -3.64
CA VAL A 334 -17.78 -13.92 -3.35
C VAL A 334 -18.35 -12.51 -3.22
N SER A 335 -18.04 -11.85 -2.10
CA SER A 335 -18.49 -10.47 -1.85
C SER A 335 -17.92 -9.48 -2.86
N TRP A 336 -18.60 -8.34 -3.01
CA TRP A 336 -18.08 -7.22 -3.80
C TRP A 336 -16.74 -6.70 -3.27
N GLN A 337 -16.54 -6.65 -1.94
CA GLN A 337 -15.24 -6.26 -1.35
C GLN A 337 -14.09 -7.09 -1.93
N MET A 338 -14.23 -8.42 -1.94
CA MET A 338 -13.19 -9.31 -2.44
C MET A 338 -13.06 -9.27 -3.98
N THR A 339 -14.17 -9.13 -4.68
CA THR A 339 -14.18 -9.05 -6.15
C THR A 339 -13.49 -7.77 -6.63
N ILE A 340 -13.83 -6.62 -6.03
CA ILE A 340 -13.22 -5.33 -6.35
C ILE A 340 -11.72 -5.37 -5.99
N HIS A 341 -11.37 -5.92 -4.83
CA HIS A 341 -9.96 -6.12 -4.45
C HIS A 341 -9.19 -6.89 -5.53
N ALA A 342 -9.70 -8.06 -5.91
CA ALA A 342 -9.07 -8.95 -6.87
C ALA A 342 -8.98 -8.33 -8.27
N LEU A 343 -10.05 -7.67 -8.74
CA LEU A 343 -10.08 -6.95 -10.01
C LEU A 343 -9.02 -5.85 -10.06
N VAL A 344 -8.96 -5.00 -9.03
CA VAL A 344 -8.00 -3.88 -8.97
C VAL A 344 -6.56 -4.39 -8.94
N VAL A 345 -6.27 -5.39 -8.09
CA VAL A 345 -4.91 -5.96 -8.01
C VAL A 345 -4.51 -6.61 -9.32
N GLU A 346 -5.36 -7.45 -9.93
CA GLU A 346 -5.05 -8.09 -11.22
C GLU A 346 -4.94 -7.07 -12.36
N ALA A 347 -5.73 -5.99 -12.36
CA ALA A 347 -5.62 -4.93 -13.36
C ALA A 347 -4.27 -4.20 -13.26
N ILE A 348 -3.82 -3.86 -12.05
CA ILE A 348 -2.50 -3.23 -11.83
C ILE A 348 -1.37 -4.18 -12.26
N LEU A 349 -1.45 -5.47 -11.91
CA LEU A 349 -0.44 -6.46 -12.30
C LEU A 349 -0.37 -6.67 -13.82
N ARG A 350 -1.50 -6.62 -14.53
CA ARG A 350 -1.54 -6.75 -16.00
C ARG A 350 -1.01 -5.52 -16.71
N ASP A 351 -1.31 -4.35 -16.17
CA ASP A 351 -0.76 -3.08 -16.64
C ASP A 351 0.76 -3.00 -16.44
N GLU A 352 1.28 -3.63 -15.38
CA GLU A 352 2.72 -3.79 -15.20
C GLU A 352 3.34 -4.77 -16.22
N ILE A 353 2.71 -5.92 -16.47
CA ILE A 353 3.20 -6.93 -17.43
C ILE A 353 3.38 -6.33 -18.83
N SER A 354 2.52 -5.38 -19.21
CA SER A 354 2.62 -4.68 -20.49
C SER A 354 3.65 -3.54 -20.50
N GLU A 355 4.33 -3.27 -19.38
CA GLU A 355 5.24 -2.13 -19.14
C GLU A 355 4.55 -0.75 -19.06
N PHE A 356 3.30 -0.70 -18.59
CA PHE A 356 2.49 0.53 -18.42
C PHE A 356 2.20 1.40 -19.68
N PRO A 357 2.22 0.90 -20.93
CA PRO A 357 1.95 1.74 -22.11
C PRO A 357 0.51 2.27 -22.10
N ASP A 358 -0.41 1.52 -21.49
CA ASP A 358 -1.84 1.81 -21.41
C ASP A 358 -2.27 2.19 -19.98
N HIS A 359 -1.34 2.55 -19.08
CA HIS A 359 -1.66 2.89 -17.69
C HIS A 359 -2.69 4.01 -17.58
N GLU A 360 -2.69 4.94 -18.54
CA GLU A 360 -3.68 6.02 -18.64
C GLU A 360 -5.12 5.55 -18.93
N LEU A 361 -5.32 4.25 -19.16
CA LEU A 361 -6.59 3.57 -19.44
C LEU A 361 -7.03 2.62 -18.31
N LEU A 362 -6.25 2.52 -17.22
CA LEU A 362 -6.55 1.63 -16.09
C LEU A 362 -7.92 1.94 -15.48
N GLY A 363 -8.24 3.22 -15.31
CA GLY A 363 -9.55 3.66 -14.81
C GLY A 363 -10.68 3.29 -15.77
N GLU A 364 -10.51 3.59 -17.06
CA GLU A 364 -11.46 3.24 -18.11
C GLU A 364 -11.75 1.73 -18.18
N ALA A 365 -10.72 0.90 -18.07
CA ALA A 365 -10.85 -0.56 -18.10
C ALA A 365 -11.64 -1.11 -16.91
N LEU A 366 -11.51 -0.48 -15.73
CA LEU A 366 -12.20 -0.88 -14.51
C LEU A 366 -13.61 -0.29 -14.39
N ASN A 367 -13.87 0.89 -14.96
CA ASN A 367 -15.08 1.67 -14.70
C ASN A 367 -16.39 0.87 -14.88
N GLY A 368 -16.53 0.14 -15.99
CA GLY A 368 -17.74 -0.65 -16.26
C GLY A 368 -17.83 -1.98 -15.49
N LEU A 369 -16.76 -2.39 -14.82
CA LEU A 369 -16.70 -3.62 -14.01
C LEU A 369 -17.08 -3.41 -12.55
N LEU A 370 -17.16 -2.16 -12.10
CA LEU A 370 -17.45 -1.81 -10.70
C LEU A 370 -18.95 -1.47 -10.50
N PRO A 371 -19.50 -1.70 -9.29
CA PRO A 371 -20.90 -1.39 -8.98
C PRO A 371 -21.28 0.08 -9.20
N ARG A 372 -20.40 1.00 -8.82
CA ARG A 372 -20.57 2.44 -9.05
C ARG A 372 -19.56 2.93 -10.07
N ARG A 373 -20.07 3.70 -11.03
CA ARG A 373 -19.35 4.13 -12.22
C ARG A 373 -19.12 5.63 -12.21
N ALA A 374 -17.94 6.04 -12.65
CA ALA A 374 -17.65 7.43 -12.97
C ALA A 374 -18.18 7.77 -14.37
N ARG A 375 -18.56 9.02 -14.60
CA ARG A 375 -18.79 9.52 -15.96
C ARG A 375 -17.49 9.43 -16.74
N LEU A 376 -17.53 8.94 -17.98
CA LEU A 376 -16.32 8.78 -18.80
C LEU A 376 -15.54 10.08 -19.02
N GLN A 377 -16.23 11.21 -19.02
CA GLN A 377 -15.59 12.52 -19.14
C GLN A 377 -14.74 12.90 -17.92
N ASP A 378 -15.02 12.32 -16.75
CA ASP A 378 -14.29 12.59 -15.51
C ASP A 378 -13.03 11.72 -15.38
N LEU A 379 -12.89 10.69 -16.21
CA LEU A 379 -11.72 9.82 -16.30
C LEU A 379 -10.71 10.29 -17.37
N GLY A 380 -9.52 9.70 -17.33
CA GLY A 380 -8.52 9.77 -18.40
C GLY A 380 -7.38 10.73 -18.15
N SER A 381 -7.13 11.10 -16.90
CA SER A 381 -6.02 12.00 -16.54
C SER A 381 -4.73 11.24 -16.22
N SER A 382 -4.84 10.15 -15.45
CA SER A 382 -3.77 9.30 -14.94
C SER A 382 -4.43 8.04 -14.38
N GLY A 383 -3.92 6.85 -14.71
CA GLY A 383 -4.47 5.58 -14.21
C GLY A 383 -4.61 5.54 -12.68
N TRP A 384 -3.64 6.11 -11.95
CA TRP A 384 -3.69 6.22 -10.50
C TRP A 384 -4.75 7.19 -9.96
N ASN A 385 -4.96 8.32 -10.63
CA ASN A 385 -5.98 9.29 -10.21
C ASN A 385 -7.38 8.74 -10.47
N ASP A 386 -7.55 8.15 -11.65
CA ASP A 386 -8.79 7.52 -12.07
C ASP A 386 -9.12 6.33 -11.15
N LEU A 387 -8.10 5.55 -10.74
CA LEU A 387 -8.28 4.51 -9.72
C LEU A 387 -8.69 5.12 -8.37
N GLY A 388 -8.05 6.18 -7.89
CA GLY A 388 -8.46 6.87 -6.66
C GLY A 388 -9.93 7.30 -6.68
N TRP A 389 -10.37 7.88 -7.81
CA TRP A 389 -11.76 8.21 -8.08
C TRP A 389 -12.70 7.01 -7.97
N LEU A 390 -12.38 5.93 -8.67
CA LEU A 390 -13.20 4.71 -8.66
C LEU A 390 -13.27 4.07 -7.26
N LEU A 391 -12.19 4.10 -6.50
CA LEU A 391 -12.14 3.59 -5.14
C LEU A 391 -13.02 4.41 -4.19
N GLU A 392 -13.01 5.73 -4.27
CA GLU A 392 -13.93 6.56 -3.47
C GLU A 392 -15.39 6.33 -3.87
N LEU A 393 -15.69 6.31 -5.18
CA LEU A 393 -17.05 6.07 -5.67
C LEU A 393 -17.63 4.77 -5.10
N ASN A 394 -16.78 3.76 -4.99
CA ASN A 394 -17.13 2.43 -4.51
C ASN A 394 -16.88 2.22 -3.02
N GLN A 395 -16.66 3.26 -2.20
CA GLN A 395 -16.37 3.12 -0.76
C GLN A 395 -17.45 2.36 0.04
N GLY A 396 -18.70 2.36 -0.45
CA GLY A 396 -19.80 1.57 0.14
C GLY A 396 -19.74 0.07 -0.16
N PHE A 397 -18.95 -0.34 -1.15
CA PHE A 397 -18.73 -1.73 -1.56
C PHE A 397 -17.29 -2.21 -1.32
N TYR A 398 -16.36 -1.26 -1.20
CA TYR A 398 -14.93 -1.52 -1.13
C TYR A 398 -14.19 -0.61 -0.15
N ASN A 399 -13.46 -1.22 0.76
CA ASN A 399 -12.57 -0.52 1.68
C ASN A 399 -11.12 -0.53 1.14
N ALA A 400 -10.56 0.66 0.88
CA ALA A 400 -9.23 0.81 0.30
C ALA A 400 -8.10 0.35 1.23
N ALA A 401 -8.38 0.11 2.52
CA ALA A 401 -7.41 -0.44 3.47
C ALA A 401 -6.90 -1.82 3.00
N SER A 402 -7.76 -2.63 2.37
CA SER A 402 -7.35 -3.92 1.79
C SER A 402 -6.33 -3.73 0.66
N LEU A 403 -6.49 -2.72 -0.21
CA LEU A 403 -5.50 -2.41 -1.25
C LEU A 403 -4.20 -1.87 -0.64
N ALA A 404 -4.32 -0.94 0.30
CA ALA A 404 -3.17 -0.36 1.00
C ALA A 404 -2.32 -1.41 1.71
N ALA A 405 -2.94 -2.47 2.23
CA ALA A 405 -2.26 -3.58 2.87
C ALA A 405 -1.36 -4.37 1.90
N VAL A 406 -1.72 -4.50 0.62
CA VAL A 406 -0.91 -5.26 -0.35
C VAL A 406 0.04 -4.39 -1.16
N CYS A 407 -0.16 -3.08 -1.19
CA CYS A 407 0.70 -2.17 -1.92
C CYS A 407 2.04 -1.92 -1.21
N SER A 408 3.14 -2.06 -1.94
CA SER A 408 4.49 -1.71 -1.50
C SER A 408 4.70 -0.19 -1.39
N ILE A 409 5.93 0.22 -1.07
CA ILE A 409 6.33 1.62 -1.12
C ILE A 409 6.35 2.07 -2.59
N PRO A 410 5.80 3.23 -2.92
CA PRO A 410 5.81 3.73 -4.30
C PRO A 410 7.22 4.12 -4.74
N ASP A 411 7.52 3.94 -6.03
CA ASP A 411 8.73 4.46 -6.66
C ASP A 411 8.66 5.99 -6.78
N ASP A 412 9.81 6.66 -6.96
CA ASP A 412 9.91 8.13 -7.11
C ASP A 412 9.03 8.74 -8.21
N ARG A 413 8.50 7.93 -9.12
CA ARG A 413 7.61 8.39 -10.19
C ARG A 413 6.15 8.52 -9.76
N SER A 414 5.78 8.06 -8.57
CA SER A 414 4.39 8.04 -8.08
C SER A 414 4.24 8.84 -6.78
N VAL A 415 3.59 9.99 -6.88
CA VAL A 415 3.17 10.86 -5.75
C VAL A 415 2.00 10.24 -4.94
N SER A 416 1.72 8.95 -5.11
CA SER A 416 0.57 8.25 -4.51
C SER A 416 1.02 7.33 -3.39
N TRP A 417 0.19 7.08 -2.38
CA TRP A 417 0.38 6.03 -1.36
C TRP A 417 0.34 4.59 -1.94
N LEU A 418 -0.12 4.46 -3.18
CA LEU A 418 -0.19 3.22 -3.97
C LEU A 418 1.18 2.90 -4.59
N GLY A 419 1.90 1.95 -3.99
CA GLY A 419 2.99 1.24 -4.66
C GLY A 419 2.49 -0.04 -5.34
N LYS A 420 3.42 -0.77 -5.97
CA LYS A 420 3.14 -2.05 -6.62
C LYS A 420 2.46 -3.03 -5.63
N PRO A 421 1.30 -3.62 -5.97
CA PRO A 421 0.71 -4.65 -5.13
C PRO A 421 1.58 -5.91 -5.17
N ILE A 422 1.75 -6.54 -4.02
CA ILE A 422 2.37 -7.87 -3.95
C ILE A 422 1.51 -8.88 -4.72
N HIS A 423 2.16 -9.90 -5.28
CA HIS A 423 1.42 -10.98 -5.92
C HIS A 423 0.58 -11.75 -4.88
N PRO A 424 -0.66 -12.13 -5.24
CA PRO A 424 -1.48 -12.96 -4.37
C PRO A 424 -0.81 -14.34 -4.22
N THR A 425 -0.55 -14.73 -2.99
CA THR A 425 0.01 -16.00 -2.56
C THR A 425 -0.81 -16.53 -1.39
N VAL A 426 -0.59 -17.80 -1.03
CA VAL A 426 -1.27 -18.40 0.11
C VAL A 426 -0.94 -17.61 1.39
N GLY A 427 -1.97 -17.21 2.13
CA GLY A 427 -1.91 -16.40 3.34
C GLY A 427 -2.23 -14.91 3.17
N ASN A 428 -2.26 -14.39 1.93
CA ASN A 428 -2.57 -12.99 1.63
C ASN A 428 -3.72 -12.79 0.64
N GLU A 429 -4.32 -13.88 0.14
CA GLU A 429 -5.41 -13.88 -0.84
C GLU A 429 -6.72 -13.33 -0.28
N ARG A 430 -6.88 -13.35 1.04
CA ARG A 430 -8.04 -12.81 1.74
C ARG A 430 -7.58 -11.90 2.86
N LEU A 431 -7.98 -10.63 2.75
CA LEU A 431 -7.63 -9.58 3.70
C LEU A 431 -8.91 -9.03 4.30
N GLU A 432 -8.98 -9.05 5.62
CA GLU A 432 -10.09 -8.44 6.34
C GLU A 432 -9.64 -7.08 6.88
N PRO A 433 -10.14 -5.96 6.33
CA PRO A 433 -9.69 -4.64 6.72
C PRO A 433 -10.09 -4.34 8.17
N LEU A 434 -9.15 -3.80 8.95
CA LEU A 434 -9.33 -3.40 10.35
C LEU A 434 -9.75 -1.94 10.53
N VAL A 435 -9.49 -1.14 9.51
CA VAL A 435 -9.75 0.30 9.48
C VAL A 435 -10.55 0.63 8.23
N THR A 436 -11.28 1.73 8.24
CA THR A 436 -11.93 2.23 7.02
C THR A 436 -10.96 3.18 6.32
N ALA A 437 -10.64 2.92 5.05
CA ALA A 437 -9.80 3.83 4.29
C ALA A 437 -10.39 4.10 2.90
N PHE A 438 -10.19 5.33 2.43
CA PHE A 438 -10.60 5.80 1.12
C PHE A 438 -9.68 6.94 0.67
N PRO A 439 -9.39 7.05 -0.64
CA PRO A 439 -8.67 8.20 -1.17
C PRO A 439 -9.53 9.47 -1.02
N VAL A 440 -8.93 10.64 -0.85
CA VAL A 440 -9.61 11.95 -0.76
C VAL A 440 -8.99 12.97 -1.71
N SER A 441 -9.74 14.01 -2.12
CA SER A 441 -9.17 15.07 -2.98
C SER A 441 -8.10 15.84 -2.20
N GLY A 442 -6.91 15.99 -2.79
CA GLY A 442 -5.83 16.76 -2.17
C GLY A 442 -6.09 18.27 -2.22
N TYR A 443 -6.73 18.85 -1.21
CA TYR A 443 -6.60 20.27 -0.88
C TYR A 443 -5.26 20.51 -0.14
N PHE A 444 -4.11 20.39 -0.82
CA PHE A 444 -2.81 20.69 -0.20
C PHE A 444 -1.85 21.52 -1.06
N THR A 445 -2.37 22.27 -2.04
CA THR A 445 -1.61 23.29 -2.78
C THR A 445 -2.02 24.74 -2.44
N ALA A 446 -2.91 24.94 -1.46
CA ALA A 446 -3.38 26.28 -1.10
C ALA A 446 -2.50 27.03 -0.07
N VAL A 447 -1.67 26.34 0.72
CA VAL A 447 -0.90 27.00 1.80
C VAL A 447 0.41 27.65 1.30
N TRP A 448 0.91 27.29 0.12
CA TRP A 448 2.11 27.91 -0.45
C TRP A 448 1.85 29.21 -1.23
N LYS A 449 0.59 29.67 -1.32
CA LYS A 449 0.25 30.89 -2.09
C LYS A 449 0.20 32.18 -1.27
N GLU A 450 0.50 32.14 0.02
CA GLU A 450 0.38 33.30 0.89
C GLU A 450 1.73 33.76 1.47
N LYS A 451 2.70 34.06 0.59
CA LYS A 451 3.85 34.93 0.93
C LYS A 451 4.57 35.54 -0.28
N GLU A 452 3.86 35.88 -1.35
CA GLU A 452 4.37 36.77 -2.39
C GLU A 452 3.34 37.87 -2.70
N LYS A 453 3.06 38.72 -1.72
CA LYS A 453 2.39 40.00 -1.95
C LYS A 453 3.04 41.11 -1.12
N THR A 454 4.29 41.43 -1.43
CA THR A 454 4.85 42.77 -1.19
C THR A 454 5.96 43.06 -2.20
N SER A 455 5.58 43.43 -3.43
CA SER A 455 6.31 44.37 -4.29
C SER A 455 5.46 44.75 -5.51
N PRO A 456 5.26 46.05 -5.81
CA PRO A 456 4.58 46.48 -7.02
C PRO A 456 5.59 46.67 -8.15
N VAL A 457 5.71 45.71 -9.08
CA VAL A 457 6.43 45.91 -10.34
C VAL A 457 5.62 45.32 -11.50
N THR A 458 5.11 46.24 -12.31
CA THR A 458 4.83 46.23 -13.77
C THR A 458 4.25 44.98 -14.47
N PRO A 459 3.17 45.12 -15.27
CA PRO A 459 2.57 44.00 -15.99
C PRO A 459 3.25 43.77 -17.34
N GLN A 460 4.02 42.70 -17.50
CA GLN A 460 4.36 42.20 -18.84
C GLN A 460 4.64 40.69 -18.89
N LYS A 461 3.75 40.03 -19.63
CA LYS A 461 3.92 38.82 -20.45
C LYS A 461 4.02 37.44 -19.79
N THR A 462 3.16 36.58 -20.35
CA THR A 462 3.20 35.11 -20.43
C THR A 462 3.05 34.35 -19.13
N HIS A 463 1.81 34.28 -18.64
CA HIS A 463 1.32 33.12 -17.89
C HIS A 463 1.37 31.88 -18.79
N SER A 464 2.53 31.23 -18.82
CA SER A 464 2.57 29.78 -18.90
C SER A 464 2.00 29.29 -17.57
N GLU A 465 0.76 28.83 -17.58
CA GLU A 465 0.21 28.02 -16.50
C GLU A 465 1.17 26.84 -16.29
N VAL A 466 2.06 26.96 -15.31
CA VAL A 466 2.64 25.78 -14.66
C VAL A 466 1.45 25.12 -13.95
N ARG A 467 0.69 24.32 -14.69
CA ARG A 467 -0.19 23.30 -14.12
C ARG A 467 0.72 22.40 -13.29
N LEU A 468 0.89 22.74 -12.01
CA LEU A 468 1.29 21.78 -11.00
C LEU A 468 0.36 20.58 -11.21
N LYS A 469 0.92 19.47 -11.68
CA LYS A 469 0.19 18.19 -11.78
C LYS A 469 -0.54 18.03 -10.45
N ALA A 470 -1.86 17.96 -10.49
CA ALA A 470 -2.65 17.78 -9.28
C ALA A 470 -2.05 16.58 -8.51
N PRO A 471 -1.60 16.77 -7.26
CA PRO A 471 -1.02 15.67 -6.50
C PRO A 471 -2.03 14.52 -6.42
N ASN A 472 -1.54 13.28 -6.53
CA ASN A 472 -2.38 12.10 -6.44
C ASN A 472 -3.17 12.12 -5.10
N PRO A 473 -4.41 11.62 -5.06
CA PRO A 473 -5.24 11.72 -3.86
C PRO A 473 -4.61 10.97 -2.67
N PRO A 474 -4.39 11.63 -1.52
CA PRO A 474 -3.91 10.96 -0.31
C PRO A 474 -4.91 9.91 0.17
N LEU A 475 -4.43 8.91 0.92
CA LEU A 475 -5.28 7.92 1.59
C LEU A 475 -5.73 8.48 2.93
N THR A 476 -7.03 8.65 3.12
CA THR A 476 -7.60 8.90 4.45
C THR A 476 -7.89 7.58 5.12
N ILE A 477 -7.48 7.45 6.38
CA ILE A 477 -7.80 6.34 7.26
C ILE A 477 -8.67 6.86 8.41
N LEU A 478 -9.79 6.18 8.69
CA LEU A 478 -10.73 6.45 9.78
C LEU A 478 -10.83 5.27 10.75
N GLY A 479 -11.14 5.59 12.01
CA GLY A 479 -11.35 4.60 13.07
C GLY A 479 -10.08 3.85 13.46
N GLN A 480 -8.92 4.41 13.13
CA GLN A 480 -7.63 3.79 13.30
C GLN A 480 -7.21 3.67 14.77
N LYS A 481 -6.39 2.65 14.93
CA LYS A 481 -5.73 2.25 16.15
C LYS A 481 -4.25 2.25 15.80
N THR A 482 -3.45 3.20 16.27
CA THR A 482 -2.02 3.23 15.96
C THR A 482 -1.23 2.45 16.99
N ILE A 483 -0.06 1.96 16.58
CA ILE A 483 0.97 1.49 17.52
C ILE A 483 2.14 2.46 17.38
N GLY A 484 2.50 3.11 18.48
CA GLY A 484 3.65 4.00 18.51
C GLY A 484 4.94 3.20 18.37
N LEU A 485 5.89 3.70 17.57
CA LEU A 485 7.23 3.16 17.50
C LEU A 485 8.16 4.00 18.36
N ARG A 486 8.91 3.32 19.22
CA ARG A 486 9.94 3.99 20.01
C ARG A 486 11.05 4.49 19.08
N PRO A 487 11.45 5.77 19.19
CA PRO A 487 12.65 6.23 18.52
C PRO A 487 13.86 5.49 19.13
N THR A 488 14.82 5.11 18.29
CA THR A 488 16.20 4.88 18.74
C THR A 488 16.86 6.21 19.12
N PRO A 489 17.71 6.21 20.16
CA PRO A 489 18.27 5.04 20.85
C PRO A 489 17.28 4.35 21.82
N LEU A 490 17.47 3.06 22.09
CA LEU A 490 16.64 2.31 23.07
C LEU A 490 16.82 2.88 24.48
N LYS A 491 15.80 2.87 25.33
CA LYS A 491 15.89 3.49 26.66
C LYS A 491 16.12 2.47 27.78
N ARG A 492 17.00 2.81 28.74
CA ARG A 492 17.18 2.04 29.98
C ARG A 492 15.97 2.15 30.91
N ASP A 493 15.68 1.04 31.60
CA ASP A 493 14.60 0.99 32.58
C ASP A 493 15.07 1.57 33.92
N LYS A 494 14.84 2.88 34.10
CA LYS A 494 15.15 3.62 35.35
C LYS A 494 14.57 2.96 36.60
N ASP A 495 13.45 2.27 36.46
CA ASP A 495 12.74 1.60 37.55
C ASP A 495 12.95 0.08 37.54
N GLY A 496 14.05 -0.39 36.94
CA GLY A 496 14.34 -1.81 36.72
C GLY A 496 14.19 -2.72 37.94
N LEU A 497 14.51 -2.20 39.15
CA LEU A 497 14.37 -2.92 40.42
C LEU A 497 12.90 -3.23 40.79
N TYR A 498 11.95 -2.54 40.18
CA TYR A 498 10.52 -2.59 40.52
C TYR A 498 9.66 -3.17 39.42
N THR A 499 10.04 -2.94 38.17
CA THR A 499 9.35 -3.41 36.97
C THR A 499 9.69 -4.87 36.64
N ASN A 500 10.91 -5.32 36.97
CA ASN A 500 11.38 -6.66 36.59
C ASN A 500 11.11 -7.71 37.68
N GLU A 501 10.37 -8.78 37.32
CA GLU A 501 10.00 -9.85 38.26
C GLU A 501 11.20 -10.57 38.88
N GLU A 502 12.30 -10.69 38.14
CA GLU A 502 13.53 -11.34 38.62
C GLU A 502 14.19 -10.57 39.77
N MET A 503 13.92 -9.27 39.84
CA MET A 503 14.41 -8.41 40.92
C MET A 503 13.44 -8.36 42.09
N LYS A 504 12.26 -9.02 42.02
CA LYS A 504 11.25 -9.02 43.10
C LYS A 504 11.81 -9.53 44.42
N GLY A 505 12.58 -10.63 44.40
CA GLY A 505 13.20 -11.19 45.60
C GLY A 505 14.17 -10.21 46.28
N ARG A 506 14.99 -9.53 45.47
CA ARG A 506 15.94 -8.51 45.95
C ARG A 506 15.31 -7.23 46.40
N LYS A 507 14.29 -6.78 45.68
CA LYS A 507 13.48 -5.64 46.08
C LYS A 507 12.90 -5.88 47.47
N ILE A 508 12.27 -7.05 47.70
CA ILE A 508 11.72 -7.41 49.01
C ILE A 508 12.82 -7.43 50.07
N LEU A 509 13.94 -8.13 49.81
CA LEU A 509 15.07 -8.19 50.74
C LEU A 509 15.61 -6.79 51.07
N ALA A 510 15.89 -5.97 50.05
CA ALA A 510 16.40 -4.62 50.21
C ALA A 510 15.42 -3.72 50.97
N GLN A 511 14.11 -3.84 50.70
CA GLN A 511 13.07 -3.12 51.43
C GLN A 511 12.97 -3.56 52.89
N CYS A 512 13.06 -4.86 53.17
CA CYS A 512 13.10 -5.37 54.55
C CYS A 512 14.34 -4.88 55.31
N VAL A 513 15.52 -4.91 54.67
CA VAL A 513 16.77 -4.45 55.26
C VAL A 513 16.71 -2.94 55.53
N VAL A 514 16.25 -2.14 54.58
CA VAL A 514 16.04 -0.68 54.76
C VAL A 514 15.06 -0.42 55.90
N LEU A 515 13.93 -1.14 55.97
CA LEU A 515 12.94 -0.97 57.03
C LEU A 515 13.53 -1.28 58.41
N ILE A 516 14.21 -2.43 58.55
CA ILE A 516 14.83 -2.84 59.83
C ILE A 516 15.88 -1.81 60.28
N ILE A 517 16.77 -1.40 59.37
CA ILE A 517 17.81 -0.42 59.71
C ILE A 517 17.20 0.94 60.00
N THR A 518 16.13 1.34 59.32
CA THR A 518 15.42 2.60 59.60
C THR A 518 14.83 2.59 61.02
N ILE A 519 14.27 1.46 61.47
CA ILE A 519 13.76 1.30 62.85
C ILE A 519 14.91 1.42 63.87
N ILE A 520 16.04 0.75 63.61
CA ILE A 520 17.24 0.83 64.48
C ILE A 520 17.77 2.27 64.52
N SER A 521 17.88 2.92 63.36
CA SER A 521 18.31 4.31 63.24
C SER A 521 17.41 5.25 64.02
N LEU A 522 16.09 5.07 63.94
CA LEU A 522 15.12 5.86 64.69
C LEU A 522 15.27 5.65 66.19
N TYR A 523 15.44 4.40 66.65
CA TYR A 523 15.70 4.10 68.06
C TYR A 523 16.97 4.78 68.58
N CYS A 524 18.07 4.70 67.82
CA CYS A 524 19.31 5.39 68.15
C CYS A 524 19.13 6.91 68.21
N LEU A 525 18.36 7.48 67.27
CA LEU A 525 18.06 8.91 67.21
C LEU A 525 17.27 9.36 68.44
N VAL A 526 16.21 8.63 68.80
CA VAL A 526 15.38 8.89 69.99
C VAL A 526 16.19 8.76 71.28
N SER A 527 17.21 7.90 71.28
CA SER A 527 18.16 7.75 72.38
C SER A 527 19.22 8.86 72.44
N GLY A 528 19.12 9.90 71.60
CA GLY A 528 20.06 11.02 71.54
C GLY A 528 21.38 10.71 70.81
N ASN A 529 21.47 9.57 70.11
CA ASN A 529 22.70 9.14 69.46
C ASN A 529 22.70 9.50 67.97
N VAL A 530 23.63 10.38 67.57
CA VAL A 530 23.86 10.81 66.18
C VAL A 530 24.19 9.67 65.22
N VAL A 531 24.63 8.51 65.74
CA VAL A 531 24.85 7.28 64.96
C VAL A 531 23.60 6.87 64.19
N GLY A 532 22.39 7.14 64.71
CA GLY A 532 21.14 6.86 64.02
C GLY A 532 21.02 7.54 62.64
N ILE A 533 21.45 8.81 62.56
CA ILE A 533 21.45 9.60 61.31
C ILE A 533 22.41 8.98 60.29
N VAL A 534 23.63 8.67 60.73
CA VAL A 534 24.66 8.09 59.86
C VAL A 534 24.22 6.73 59.33
N LEU A 535 23.64 5.88 60.18
CA LEU A 535 23.11 4.58 59.78
C LEU A 535 21.98 4.71 58.74
N TYR A 536 21.05 5.64 58.93
CA TYR A 536 19.94 5.85 58.00
C TYR A 536 20.44 6.37 56.65
N TRP A 537 21.41 7.29 56.68
CA TRP A 537 22.04 7.80 55.46
C TRP A 537 22.77 6.70 54.69
N LEU A 538 23.61 5.90 55.37
CA LEU A 538 24.38 4.82 54.74
C LEU A 538 23.47 3.77 54.09
N ILE A 539 22.40 3.33 54.78
CA ILE A 539 21.50 2.34 54.18
C ILE A 539 20.70 2.92 53.00
N SER A 540 20.34 4.20 53.08
CA SER A 540 19.67 4.90 51.98
C SER A 540 20.57 4.98 50.76
N VAL A 541 21.85 5.32 50.96
CA VAL A 541 22.87 5.35 49.90
C VAL A 541 23.03 3.96 49.27
N LEU A 542 23.16 2.90 50.07
CA LEU A 542 23.29 1.53 49.57
C LEU A 542 22.07 1.10 48.74
N TYR A 543 20.87 1.45 49.18
CA TYR A 543 19.64 1.18 48.44
C TYR A 543 19.58 1.94 47.11
N CYS A 544 19.93 3.23 47.11
CA CYS A 544 20.01 4.04 45.90
C CYS A 544 21.09 3.53 44.93
N ILE A 545 22.25 3.05 45.42
CA ILE A 545 23.26 2.41 44.58
C ILE A 545 22.67 1.16 43.92
N LEU A 546 21.97 0.32 44.67
CA LEU A 546 21.30 -0.85 44.11
C LEU A 546 20.28 -0.46 43.03
N GLU A 547 19.45 0.56 43.27
CA GLU A 547 18.47 1.07 42.30
C GLU A 547 19.16 1.61 41.03
N LEU A 548 20.23 2.39 41.18
CA LEU A 548 21.01 2.91 40.06
C LEU A 548 21.67 1.80 39.24
N LEU A 549 22.22 0.77 39.89
CA LEU A 549 22.87 -0.36 39.23
C LEU A 549 21.85 -1.22 38.49
N VAL A 550 20.72 -1.54 39.11
CA VAL A 550 19.67 -2.35 38.47
C VAL A 550 19.01 -1.57 37.33
N GLY A 551 18.87 -0.25 37.48
CA GLY A 551 18.32 0.63 36.44
C GLY A 551 19.15 0.73 35.16
N THR A 552 20.39 0.20 35.13
CA THR A 552 21.22 0.10 33.91
C THR A 552 21.34 -1.32 33.37
N MET A 553 20.79 -2.32 34.07
CA MET A 553 20.81 -3.73 33.63
C MET A 553 19.76 -4.01 32.58
N TYR A 554 18.59 -3.37 32.70
CA TYR A 554 17.43 -3.69 31.88
C TYR A 554 17.10 -2.57 30.90
N LEU A 555 16.54 -2.96 29.77
CA LEU A 555 15.91 -2.02 28.84
C LEU A 555 14.45 -1.85 29.20
N GLU A 556 13.89 -0.68 28.92
CA GLU A 556 12.46 -0.45 29.04
C GLU A 556 11.75 -1.26 27.94
N ARG A 557 10.93 -2.25 28.32
CA ARG A 557 10.40 -3.27 27.40
C ARG A 557 9.06 -2.95 26.75
N ASP A 558 8.39 -1.87 27.14
CA ASP A 558 7.00 -1.63 26.72
C ASP A 558 6.86 -1.07 25.30
N GLY A 559 6.40 -1.90 24.36
CA GLY A 559 6.05 -1.48 23.01
C GLY A 559 7.11 -1.83 21.96
N TRP A 560 6.87 -1.34 20.75
CA TRP A 560 7.67 -1.69 19.57
C TRP A 560 8.83 -0.73 19.36
N ALA A 561 10.00 -1.27 19.01
CA ALA A 561 11.19 -0.51 18.69
C ALA A 561 11.64 -0.77 17.24
N TRP A 562 12.05 0.28 16.56
CA TRP A 562 12.71 0.21 15.26
C TRP A 562 14.22 0.06 15.46
N LEU A 563 14.86 -0.97 14.92
CA LEU A 563 16.30 -1.19 15.08
C LEU A 563 16.97 -1.39 13.72
N GLU A 564 17.85 -0.47 13.34
CA GLU A 564 18.53 -0.49 12.05
C GLU A 564 19.66 -1.52 12.02
N ASP A 565 19.79 -2.22 10.89
CA ASP A 565 20.84 -3.24 10.73
C ASP A 565 22.26 -2.64 10.80
N ALA A 566 22.42 -1.36 10.44
CA ALA A 566 23.69 -0.65 10.55
C ALA A 566 24.18 -0.50 12.00
N ASP A 567 23.27 -0.23 12.93
CA ASP A 567 23.59 -0.03 14.35
C ASP A 567 23.63 -1.34 15.14
N TRP A 568 22.73 -2.28 14.82
CA TRP A 568 22.52 -3.50 15.60
C TRP A 568 23.08 -4.78 14.96
N GLY A 569 23.52 -4.72 13.70
CA GLY A 569 24.10 -5.83 12.97
C GLY A 569 23.13 -6.98 12.66
N ALA A 570 23.66 -8.02 12.01
CA ALA A 570 22.87 -9.20 11.62
C ALA A 570 22.43 -10.04 12.83
N ASN A 571 23.27 -10.18 13.86
CA ASN A 571 22.97 -10.98 15.05
C ASN A 571 22.31 -10.12 16.14
N LEU A 572 21.04 -9.79 15.88
CA LEU A 572 20.24 -8.92 16.75
C LEU A 572 20.13 -9.48 18.18
N GLU A 573 19.87 -10.79 18.33
CA GLU A 573 19.67 -11.44 19.61
C GLU A 573 20.90 -11.35 20.52
N ASN A 574 22.09 -11.56 19.97
CA ASN A 574 23.32 -11.43 20.73
C ASN A 574 23.57 -9.97 21.14
N ASN A 575 23.29 -9.01 20.25
CA ASN A 575 23.54 -7.60 20.53
C ASN A 575 22.52 -7.03 21.52
N LEU A 576 21.22 -7.32 21.38
CA LEU A 576 20.22 -6.99 22.40
C LEU A 576 20.45 -7.78 23.69
N GLY A 577 20.82 -9.04 23.61
CA GLY A 577 21.14 -9.92 24.74
C GLY A 577 22.34 -9.47 25.59
N LYS A 578 23.28 -8.72 24.99
CA LYS A 578 24.35 -8.02 25.72
C LYS A 578 23.82 -6.80 26.47
N GLN A 579 22.75 -6.18 25.99
CA GLN A 579 22.13 -5.01 26.62
C GLN A 579 21.18 -5.39 27.73
N ASP A 580 20.33 -6.39 27.50
CA ASP A 580 19.37 -6.98 28.44
C ASP A 580 19.33 -8.50 28.20
N SER A 581 19.68 -9.29 29.22
CA SER A 581 19.74 -10.76 29.14
C SER A 581 18.42 -11.42 28.73
N HIS A 582 17.28 -10.75 28.97
CA HIS A 582 15.97 -11.26 28.57
C HIS A 582 15.77 -11.34 27.07
N LEU A 583 16.52 -10.55 26.31
CA LEU A 583 16.41 -10.42 24.87
C LEU A 583 17.42 -11.30 24.12
N ARG A 584 18.09 -12.24 24.82
CA ARG A 584 19.00 -13.22 24.21
C ARG A 584 18.30 -14.25 23.32
N SER A 585 17.00 -14.43 23.50
CA SER A 585 16.16 -15.31 22.68
C SER A 585 14.99 -14.48 22.21
N LEU A 586 14.99 -14.18 20.91
CA LEU A 586 13.88 -13.54 20.23
C LEU A 586 13.22 -14.57 19.31
N VAL A 587 11.93 -14.39 19.08
CA VAL A 587 11.20 -15.20 18.12
C VAL A 587 11.06 -14.38 16.85
N HIS A 588 11.60 -14.89 15.76
CA HIS A 588 11.38 -14.30 14.45
C HIS A 588 9.94 -14.55 14.00
N TRP A 589 9.25 -13.48 13.62
CA TRP A 589 7.93 -13.50 13.01
C TRP A 589 8.07 -13.42 11.48
N GLY A 590 7.92 -14.54 10.79
CA GLY A 590 7.85 -14.58 9.33
C GLY A 590 8.24 -15.90 8.68
N ASP A 591 9.15 -16.70 9.25
CA ASP A 591 9.64 -17.91 8.59
C ASP A 591 8.68 -19.10 8.64
N GLN A 592 7.78 -19.10 9.63
CA GLN A 592 6.82 -20.19 9.84
C GLN A 592 5.38 -19.77 9.50
N GLN A 593 5.20 -18.54 9.03
CA GLN A 593 3.91 -17.92 8.84
C GLN A 593 3.69 -17.61 7.35
N LEU A 594 2.45 -17.76 6.90
CA LEU A 594 2.02 -17.39 5.56
C LEU A 594 1.78 -15.87 5.52
N ILE A 595 2.87 -15.11 5.54
CA ILE A 595 2.83 -13.64 5.60
C ILE A 595 3.13 -13.00 4.24
N PRO A 596 2.46 -11.86 3.94
CA PRO A 596 2.86 -10.95 2.88
C PRO A 596 4.35 -10.59 2.96
N LYS A 597 5.02 -10.53 1.81
CA LYS A 597 6.39 -10.03 1.68
C LYS A 597 6.43 -8.90 0.67
N TRP A 598 6.96 -7.76 1.07
CA TRP A 598 7.12 -6.59 0.20
C TRP A 598 8.55 -6.53 -0.34
N GLU A 599 8.66 -6.27 -1.63
CA GLU A 599 9.94 -6.12 -2.31
C GLU A 599 10.51 -4.71 -2.12
N LYS A 600 11.84 -4.62 -2.14
CA LYS A 600 12.54 -3.33 -2.13
C LYS A 600 12.23 -2.56 -3.43
N PRO A 601 11.79 -1.30 -3.36
CA PRO A 601 11.61 -0.48 -4.56
C PRO A 601 12.96 -0.32 -5.30
N PRO A 602 13.02 -0.53 -6.62
CA PRO A 602 14.27 -0.59 -7.38
C PRO A 602 15.02 0.75 -7.46
N ARG A 603 14.33 1.89 -7.26
CA ARG A 603 14.88 3.24 -7.48
C ARG A 603 15.07 4.08 -6.23
N ARG A 604 14.68 3.57 -5.05
CA ARG A 604 14.82 4.30 -3.78
C ARG A 604 15.84 3.65 -2.87
N GLU A 605 16.62 4.49 -2.20
CA GLU A 605 17.39 4.04 -1.06
C GLU A 605 16.43 3.57 0.03
N CYS A 606 16.64 2.33 0.47
CA CYS A 606 15.85 1.72 1.53
C CYS A 606 16.79 1.14 2.56
N PHE A 607 16.37 1.28 3.81
CA PHE A 607 17.02 0.75 4.97
C PHE A 607 16.38 -0.60 5.31
N SER A 608 17.24 -1.58 5.60
CA SER A 608 16.83 -2.82 6.25
C SER A 608 16.90 -2.61 7.75
N ALA A 609 15.82 -2.97 8.43
CA ALA A 609 15.71 -2.85 9.87
C ALA A 609 14.86 -3.99 10.44
N LYS A 610 14.84 -4.06 11.75
CA LYS A 610 14.04 -5.01 12.52
C LYS A 610 13.08 -4.23 13.42
N LEU A 611 11.81 -4.58 13.36
CA LEU A 611 10.82 -4.13 14.35
C LEU A 611 10.78 -5.15 15.47
N VAL A 612 11.05 -4.72 16.70
CA VAL A 612 11.15 -5.60 17.86
C VAL A 612 10.12 -5.21 18.91
N ASP A 613 9.28 -6.17 19.28
CA ASP A 613 8.50 -6.10 20.51
C ASP A 613 9.37 -6.56 21.67
N LEU A 614 9.89 -5.61 22.43
CA LEU A 614 10.82 -5.87 23.53
C LEU A 614 10.16 -6.62 24.70
N ARG A 615 8.82 -6.55 24.83
CA ARG A 615 8.07 -7.20 25.89
C ARG A 615 7.79 -8.66 25.56
N ASN A 616 7.31 -8.90 24.34
CA ASN A 616 6.94 -10.25 23.89
C ASN A 616 8.10 -11.00 23.24
N LYS A 617 9.26 -10.34 23.06
CA LYS A 617 10.48 -10.92 22.49
C LYS A 617 10.27 -11.41 21.06
N VAL A 618 9.44 -10.71 20.29
CA VAL A 618 9.17 -11.02 18.90
C VAL A 618 9.78 -9.94 18.01
N TYR A 619 10.34 -10.32 16.86
CA TYR A 619 10.77 -9.36 15.87
C TYR A 619 10.35 -9.75 14.46
N THR A 620 10.21 -8.76 13.58
CA THR A 620 10.01 -8.93 12.14
C THR A 620 11.02 -8.08 11.38
N GLU A 621 11.48 -8.59 10.24
CA GLU A 621 12.27 -7.81 9.30
C GLU A 621 11.38 -6.84 8.53
N VAL A 622 11.92 -5.66 8.23
CA VAL A 622 11.22 -4.59 7.53
C VAL A 622 12.13 -3.82 6.61
N ILE A 623 11.55 -3.34 5.51
CA ILE A 623 12.20 -2.45 4.56
C ILE A 623 11.45 -1.12 4.61
N ALA A 624 12.18 -0.03 4.82
CA ALA A 624 11.60 1.31 4.80
C ALA A 624 12.49 2.32 4.07
N VAL A 625 11.89 3.35 3.50
CA VAL A 625 12.59 4.48 2.85
C VAL A 625 12.99 5.58 3.82
N ALA A 626 12.39 5.60 5.01
CA ALA A 626 12.72 6.50 6.10
C ALA A 626 12.33 5.85 7.42
N ARG A 627 12.86 6.38 8.52
CA ARG A 627 12.63 5.83 9.85
C ARG A 627 11.20 6.11 10.32
N PRO A 628 10.37 5.08 10.58
CA PRO A 628 9.01 5.27 11.04
C PRO A 628 8.96 5.63 12.53
N ASN A 629 7.94 6.39 12.93
CA ASN A 629 7.61 6.68 14.32
C ASN A 629 6.21 6.16 14.74
N ALA A 630 5.45 5.63 13.79
CA ALA A 630 4.17 4.98 14.06
C ALA A 630 3.89 3.85 13.06
N MET A 631 2.98 2.96 13.43
CA MET A 631 2.38 2.01 12.49
C MET A 631 0.85 1.99 12.63
N ILE A 632 0.17 1.72 11.51
CA ILE A 632 -1.28 1.54 11.46
C ILE A 632 -1.60 0.13 10.98
N PRO A 633 -2.27 -0.71 11.78
CA PRO A 633 -2.89 -1.95 11.33
C PRO A 633 -3.94 -1.66 10.27
N LEU A 634 -3.76 -2.24 9.08
CA LEU A 634 -4.67 -2.05 7.95
C LEU A 634 -5.64 -3.21 7.79
N ALA A 635 -5.12 -4.44 7.85
CA ALA A 635 -5.89 -5.65 7.61
C ALA A 635 -5.32 -6.85 8.37
N VAL A 636 -6.20 -7.77 8.75
CA VAL A 636 -5.86 -9.11 9.24
C VAL A 636 -5.87 -10.07 8.06
N HIS A 637 -4.98 -11.05 8.12
CA HIS A 637 -4.96 -12.20 7.23
C HIS A 637 -4.55 -13.44 8.04
N GLY A 638 -4.53 -14.61 7.39
CA GLY A 638 -4.57 -15.92 8.06
C GLY A 638 -3.66 -16.07 9.29
N SER A 639 -2.41 -15.62 9.22
CA SER A 639 -1.46 -15.75 10.33
C SER A 639 -1.09 -14.45 11.03
N GLY A 640 -1.49 -13.27 10.54
CA GLY A 640 -0.90 -12.01 11.01
C GLY A 640 -1.71 -10.76 10.68
N VAL A 641 -1.10 -9.62 10.99
CA VAL A 641 -1.65 -8.29 10.76
C VAL A 641 -0.70 -7.52 9.87
N THR A 642 -1.22 -7.02 8.76
CA THR A 642 -0.47 -6.11 7.90
C THR A 642 -0.58 -4.70 8.44
N CYS A 643 0.58 -4.08 8.67
CA CYS A 643 0.69 -2.71 9.15
C CYS A 643 1.40 -1.83 8.12
N MET A 644 0.91 -0.59 8.01
CA MET A 644 1.60 0.48 7.30
C MET A 644 2.54 1.19 8.26
N LEU A 645 3.79 1.36 7.87
CA LEU A 645 4.78 2.15 8.60
C LEU A 645 4.72 3.60 8.17
N LEU A 646 4.63 4.48 9.16
CA LEU A 646 4.44 5.91 8.96
C LEU A 646 5.56 6.72 9.60
N TYR A 647 5.97 7.76 8.90
CA TYR A 647 6.69 8.89 9.48
C TYR A 647 5.73 10.07 9.62
N ARG A 648 5.66 10.63 10.82
CA ARG A 648 4.89 11.85 11.13
C ARG A 648 5.86 12.95 11.59
N PRO A 649 5.93 14.10 10.91
CA PRO A 649 6.74 15.22 11.37
C PRO A 649 6.18 15.76 12.70
N TRP A 650 6.99 15.62 13.74
CA TRP A 650 6.74 15.99 15.13
C TRP A 650 7.03 17.46 15.51
N GLU A 651 7.74 18.21 14.65
CA GLU A 651 8.45 19.43 15.04
C GLU A 651 7.75 20.75 14.72
N HIS A 652 6.55 20.74 14.16
CA HIS A 652 5.81 21.98 13.88
C HIS A 652 4.54 22.07 14.72
N GLU A 653 4.67 22.60 15.94
CA GLU A 653 3.53 23.04 16.78
C GLU A 653 2.62 24.04 16.04
N ASP A 654 3.14 24.75 15.02
CA ASP A 654 2.44 25.78 14.25
C ASP A 654 1.94 25.33 12.88
N ALA A 655 2.19 24.09 12.46
CA ALA A 655 1.65 23.57 11.21
C ALA A 655 1.04 22.19 11.45
N PRO A 656 -0.30 22.06 11.45
CA PRO A 656 -0.94 20.76 11.47
C PRO A 656 -0.75 20.13 10.09
N SER A 657 0.45 19.63 9.81
CA SER A 657 0.66 18.72 8.70
C SER A 657 -0.01 17.39 9.09
N PHE A 658 -1.34 17.33 8.90
CA PHE A 658 -2.20 16.16 9.10
C PHE A 658 -1.80 14.93 8.24
N THR A 659 -0.71 15.04 7.50
CA THR A 659 -0.30 14.10 6.47
C THR A 659 0.91 13.32 6.93
N ALA A 660 0.70 12.05 7.26
CA ALA A 660 1.77 11.09 7.48
C ALA A 660 2.36 10.63 6.14
N THR A 661 3.65 10.32 6.13
CA THR A 661 4.30 9.71 4.97
C THR A 661 4.35 8.20 5.16
N LYS A 662 3.88 7.44 4.16
CA LYS A 662 4.08 6.00 4.07
C LYS A 662 5.56 5.73 3.81
N VAL A 663 6.24 5.15 4.79
CA VAL A 663 7.67 4.86 4.70
C VAL A 663 7.98 3.37 4.58
N GLY A 664 7.00 2.50 4.83
CA GLY A 664 7.18 1.06 4.72
C GLY A 664 5.92 0.27 5.00
N MET A 665 6.05 -1.05 4.93
CA MET A 665 5.02 -2.03 5.26
C MET A 665 5.63 -3.13 6.11
N CYS A 666 4.86 -3.71 7.03
CA CYS A 666 5.31 -4.84 7.81
C CYS A 666 4.18 -5.81 8.14
N ASN A 667 4.58 -7.00 8.58
CA ASN A 667 3.69 -7.97 9.17
C ASN A 667 3.99 -8.15 10.65
N ILE A 668 2.97 -8.12 11.50
CA ILE A 668 3.15 -8.33 12.94
C ILE A 668 2.16 -9.37 13.47
N PRO A 669 2.45 -9.97 14.64
CA PRO A 669 1.54 -10.91 15.27
C PRO A 669 0.17 -10.30 15.62
N PRO A 670 -0.92 -11.09 15.61
CA PRO A 670 -2.25 -10.60 15.95
C PRO A 670 -2.37 -9.99 17.36
N TYR A 671 -1.56 -10.44 18.32
CA TYR A 671 -1.59 -9.89 19.68
C TYR A 671 -1.20 -8.40 19.71
N ALA A 672 -0.49 -7.89 18.70
CA ALA A 672 -0.07 -6.49 18.63
C ALA A 672 -1.27 -5.53 18.57
N LEU A 673 -2.44 -6.00 18.12
CA LEU A 673 -3.69 -5.23 18.16
C LEU A 673 -4.09 -4.81 19.58
N ALA A 674 -3.71 -5.59 20.61
CA ALA A 674 -3.96 -5.24 22.00
C ALA A 674 -3.11 -4.05 22.49
N GLN A 675 -2.04 -3.71 21.76
CA GLN A 675 -1.12 -2.61 22.10
C GLN A 675 -1.51 -1.29 21.42
N THR A 676 -2.56 -1.30 20.60
CA THR A 676 -2.98 -0.11 19.86
C THR A 676 -3.62 0.96 20.74
N ILE A 677 -3.42 2.21 20.34
CA ILE A 677 -4.04 3.38 20.95
C ILE A 677 -4.98 4.00 19.91
N LYS A 678 -6.17 4.43 20.34
CA LYS A 678 -7.13 5.11 19.46
C LYS A 678 -6.56 6.47 19.04
N THR A 679 -6.52 6.74 17.73
CA THR A 679 -6.09 8.05 17.20
C THR A 679 -7.18 8.67 16.33
N GLY A 680 -7.02 9.95 15.99
CA GLY A 680 -7.90 10.65 15.05
C GLY A 680 -7.65 10.20 13.62
N THR A 681 -8.31 10.87 12.67
CA THR A 681 -8.13 10.68 11.22
C THR A 681 -6.67 10.89 10.81
N VAL A 682 -6.18 10.08 9.86
CA VAL A 682 -4.80 10.14 9.38
C VAL A 682 -4.84 10.16 7.87
N CYS A 683 -4.30 11.22 7.29
CA CYS A 683 -4.07 11.31 5.86
C CYS A 683 -2.67 10.77 5.56
N VAL A 684 -2.53 9.94 4.52
CA VAL A 684 -1.26 9.33 4.15
C VAL A 684 -0.86 9.68 2.72
N THR A 685 0.39 10.10 2.53
CA THR A 685 1.02 10.33 1.23
C THR A 685 2.35 9.57 1.11
N SER A 686 3.04 9.71 -0.03
CA SER A 686 4.31 9.06 -0.32
C SER A 686 5.51 10.00 -0.46
N ASN A 687 5.30 11.32 -0.35
CA ASN A 687 6.38 12.30 -0.45
C ASN A 687 7.11 12.40 0.89
N ALA A 688 8.32 11.84 0.93
CA ALA A 688 9.27 12.03 2.02
C ALA A 688 10.18 13.26 1.79
N GLU A 689 10.07 13.94 0.63
CA GLU A 689 10.96 15.02 0.21
C GLU A 689 10.77 16.36 0.94
N ALA A 690 9.87 16.46 1.93
CA ALA A 690 9.63 17.74 2.58
C ALA A 690 10.65 18.14 3.66
N ASP A 691 11.41 17.22 4.28
CA ASP A 691 12.21 17.60 5.47
C ASP A 691 13.55 16.86 5.71
N MET A 692 13.99 15.96 4.83
CA MET A 692 15.19 15.14 5.12
C MET A 692 16.55 15.78 4.76
N THR A 693 16.60 17.05 4.37
CA THR A 693 17.87 17.75 4.06
C THR A 693 18.50 18.52 5.22
N GLU A 694 17.86 18.60 6.39
CA GLU A 694 18.45 19.23 7.59
C GLU A 694 18.12 18.47 8.88
N VAL A 695 18.83 17.36 9.15
CA VAL A 695 19.09 16.88 10.53
C VAL A 695 20.50 16.31 10.62
#